data_AF-A0A8J3SJ10-F1
#
_entry.id   AF-A0A8J3SJ10-F1
#
_cell.length_a   1.000
_cell.length_b   1.000
_cell.length_c   1.000
_cell.angle_alpha   90.00
_cell.angle_beta   90.00
_cell.angle_gamma   90.00
#
_symmetry.space_group_name_H-M   'P 1'
#
loop_
_entity.id
_entity.type
_entity.pdbx_description
1 polymer ?
#
loop_
_entity_poly.entity_id
_entity_poly.type
_entity_poly.pdbx_seq_one_letter_code
_entity_poly.pdbx_strand_id
1 'polypeptide(L)'
;MTSALIGRDHPAGVLRAEIGRVTDSHGGLVLVTGEAGIGKTALVTEAAEEARRRGALVLGGSCWDSDSAPGYWPWVQVVRALRRGAGPGEWSAAQEAAGAGLSILLGESRRGEETEAFQLYDAVTAALVSVSQNRPVVVVLDDLHWADVASLKLLEFAAQHTWFERLLLVGTYRDAETEATDHPLRPMLTSLTAKATTVTLTGLGHEEVGALMARTAGREPEAELVAEVHRRTGGNPFFVEQTARLWHGGGPVTATAPGVHDALRRRLSLLPPAITGLLTTAAVLGREFHREVLAAAGSVPLSEVDRLLGQAVAARLVVARKDGRFAFAHDLVRESLYDELGEQEARRRHAGVVGALEDTPELARRVFPSDLARHAYLAGDALEPARAVTHLLAAARDASTRMAVEEAIGHCRRALEVADDPVRRALIALDLGRHLRHEGDREGAWQAFEQGVAIARDLDDGKLLARAALTLHQTGDHDERAGRLRDGTLRQAYAKLVGDDPGTSRSPDDLAQELTVHVLMLARRDDDDDELMFGLWARHDTIWGLGTAAERVKLVDELMDVARRTGDRDTELLASSLRWVALLELGDPAYLDQYGAFVSLAERHGTPRFAEALFIDKNIVCTLQGRFEEAHEHLDRGLPGFCEGAHPGLLAMADQLLWSTLIPQGRFEEMRRLRRGLLEHGHSHPDLLEGVAALQRGDVGTALQLLPEERPGQEPYPRNLAPLGLRFLAQAAAASRDAELCDRARAALEPYSGQWMVSMYGCDISGPVDLWLGLLDAAQEHWAEAVARLTAAGRSADRLRSRTWSVEARCHLAETLLARGEPGDARTAAAMLDEVGREAADLGMRHVSGRVRHARDLTAQTATAGHRVPAAGTLREGADGHRVLAAGSRWEGVNGSVPDGFAADGFHRESAGGDEAVAEAVTNEFRRDGAVWSLAFGGRRVHVPDAKGLRDLHALLSMPGVDVPAVRLLDPEGGEVVVAARRMGGDLVLDDEARARYRRRLALLDEEIDRAAELGDDRRAVEYDREREALLNELRAATGLGGRGRRLGDEAERARKAVTARIRDTLRKLGPLHPELAAHLRAAVSTGSSCRYQPGHEIRWSL
;
A
#
# COMPACT_ATOMS: atom_id res chain seq x y z
N MET A 1 2.36 16.76 -45.56
CA MET A 1 3.79 16.89 -45.88
C MET A 1 4.51 17.18 -44.58
N THR A 2 5.31 16.24 -44.09
CA THR A 2 6.08 16.41 -42.84
C THR A 2 7.08 17.56 -43.02
N SER A 3 7.09 18.49 -42.07
CA SER A 3 8.05 19.59 -42.03
C SER A 3 9.42 19.00 -41.71
N ALA A 4 10.28 18.79 -42.71
CA ALA A 4 11.64 18.33 -42.47
C ALA A 4 12.33 19.21 -41.41
N LEU A 5 12.83 18.57 -40.35
CA LEU A 5 13.60 19.24 -39.31
C LEU A 5 14.94 19.70 -39.91
N ILE A 6 15.23 20.99 -39.83
CA ILE A 6 16.45 21.57 -40.38
C ILE A 6 17.55 21.45 -39.32
N GLY A 7 18.71 20.88 -39.68
CA GLY A 7 19.89 20.84 -38.81
C GLY A 7 19.80 19.88 -37.62
N ARG A 8 18.90 18.89 -37.67
CA ARG A 8 18.64 17.97 -36.54
C ARG A 8 18.91 16.51 -36.87
N ASP A 9 19.72 16.21 -37.87
CA ASP A 9 19.97 14.84 -38.32
C ASP A 9 20.57 13.94 -37.24
N HIS A 10 21.57 14.44 -36.50
CA HIS A 10 22.19 13.66 -35.43
C HIS A 10 21.24 13.43 -34.22
N PRO A 11 20.63 14.46 -33.60
CA PRO A 11 19.64 14.26 -32.55
C PRO A 11 18.44 13.39 -32.96
N ALA A 12 17.92 13.58 -34.18
CA ALA A 12 16.84 12.75 -34.72
C ALA A 12 17.30 11.31 -34.97
N GLY A 13 18.56 11.11 -35.37
CA GLY A 13 19.17 9.79 -35.52
C GLY A 13 19.24 9.01 -34.20
N VAL A 14 19.63 9.66 -33.11
CA VAL A 14 19.66 9.04 -31.77
C VAL A 14 18.26 8.63 -31.32
N LEU A 15 17.28 9.52 -31.39
CA LEU A 15 15.89 9.18 -31.04
C LEU A 15 15.32 8.07 -31.92
N ARG A 16 15.65 8.05 -33.22
CA ARG A 16 15.23 7.00 -34.14
C ARG A 16 15.86 5.64 -33.79
N ALA A 17 17.11 5.63 -33.31
CA ALA A 17 17.75 4.42 -32.82
C ALA A 17 17.06 3.88 -31.57
N GLU A 18 16.70 4.75 -30.60
CA GLU A 18 15.96 4.34 -29.41
C GLU A 18 14.53 3.87 -29.72
N ILE A 19 13.84 4.51 -30.68
CA ILE A 19 12.55 4.05 -31.19
C ILE A 19 12.68 2.67 -31.87
N GLY A 20 13.76 2.44 -32.62
CA GLY A 20 14.06 1.11 -33.17
C GLY A 20 14.21 0.08 -32.06
N ARG A 21 15.03 0.38 -31.05
CA ARG A 21 15.30 -0.48 -29.89
C ARG A 21 14.02 -0.89 -29.15
N VAL A 22 13.13 0.06 -28.83
CA VAL A 22 11.87 -0.24 -28.13
C VAL A 22 10.88 -1.03 -28.99
N THR A 23 10.92 -0.83 -30.31
CA THR A 23 10.07 -1.58 -31.24
C THR A 23 10.50 -3.05 -31.29
N ASP A 24 11.81 -3.29 -31.32
CA ASP A 24 12.41 -4.60 -31.55
C ASP A 24 12.57 -5.44 -30.27
N SER A 25 12.96 -4.83 -29.14
CA SER A 25 13.28 -5.57 -27.92
C SER A 25 12.85 -4.89 -26.63
N HIS A 26 13.42 -3.72 -26.32
CA HIS A 26 13.25 -3.05 -25.03
C HIS A 26 13.50 -1.55 -25.18
N GLY A 27 12.89 -0.74 -24.32
CA GLY A 27 13.11 0.69 -24.28
C GLY A 27 14.15 1.11 -23.24
N GLY A 28 13.87 2.22 -22.57
CA GLY A 28 14.80 2.92 -21.67
C GLY A 28 14.35 4.35 -21.40
N LEU A 29 15.26 5.18 -20.87
CA LEU A 29 15.02 6.60 -20.59
C LEU A 29 15.88 7.46 -21.53
N VAL A 30 15.25 8.41 -22.21
CA VAL A 30 15.92 9.44 -23.02
C VAL A 30 15.59 10.81 -22.46
N LEU A 31 16.61 11.64 -22.25
CA LEU A 31 16.42 13.02 -21.83
C LEU A 31 16.88 13.97 -22.93
N VAL A 32 15.96 14.80 -23.43
CA VAL A 32 16.24 15.81 -24.45
C VAL A 32 16.36 17.17 -23.79
N THR A 33 17.51 17.81 -23.95
CA THR A 33 17.79 19.06 -23.25
C THR A 33 18.32 20.17 -24.16
N GLY A 34 18.22 21.41 -23.68
CA GLY A 34 18.66 22.61 -24.37
C GLY A 34 17.80 23.83 -24.01
N GLU A 35 18.15 24.99 -24.56
CA GLU A 35 17.51 26.28 -24.24
C GLU A 35 16.02 26.37 -24.65
N ALA A 36 15.33 27.38 -24.13
CA ALA A 36 13.96 27.71 -24.56
C ALA A 36 13.92 28.02 -26.07
N GLY A 37 12.91 27.51 -26.78
CA GLY A 37 12.76 27.72 -28.22
C GLY A 37 13.76 26.96 -29.12
N ILE A 38 14.67 26.16 -28.55
CA ILE A 38 15.73 25.46 -29.32
C ILE A 38 15.20 24.33 -30.23
N GLY A 39 13.94 23.92 -30.06
CA GLY A 39 13.29 22.89 -30.89
C GLY A 39 13.14 21.51 -30.25
N LYS A 40 13.25 21.37 -28.92
CA LYS A 40 13.04 20.11 -28.18
C LYS A 40 11.70 19.45 -28.52
N THR A 41 10.59 20.17 -28.34
CA THR A 41 9.24 19.68 -28.61
C THR A 41 9.04 19.29 -30.07
N ALA A 42 9.64 20.04 -31.02
CA ALA A 42 9.56 19.71 -32.45
C ALA A 42 10.28 18.38 -32.77
N LEU A 43 11.47 18.18 -32.20
CA LEU A 43 12.23 16.94 -32.35
C LEU A 43 11.48 15.73 -31.76
N VAL A 44 10.95 15.87 -30.55
CA VAL A 44 10.21 14.80 -29.88
C VAL A 44 8.87 14.51 -30.55
N THR A 45 8.21 15.53 -31.13
CA THR A 45 6.97 15.34 -31.90
C THR A 45 7.20 14.51 -33.16
N GLU A 46 8.27 14.80 -33.92
CA GLU A 46 8.64 13.99 -35.10
C GLU A 46 9.00 12.55 -34.71
N ALA A 47 9.73 12.37 -33.60
CA ALA A 47 10.06 11.05 -33.06
C ALA A 47 8.80 10.28 -32.62
N ALA A 48 7.86 10.95 -31.96
CA ALA A 48 6.56 10.38 -31.58
C ALA A 48 5.74 9.96 -32.81
N GLU A 49 5.72 10.74 -33.89
CA GLU A 49 5.05 10.35 -35.13
C GLU A 49 5.69 9.13 -35.79
N GLU A 50 7.02 9.05 -35.79
CA GLU A 50 7.75 7.88 -36.28
C GLU A 50 7.45 6.63 -35.45
N ALA A 51 7.41 6.75 -34.11
CA ALA A 51 7.03 5.64 -33.24
C ALA A 51 5.61 5.13 -33.53
N ARG A 52 4.64 6.04 -33.75
CA ARG A 52 3.27 5.67 -34.16
C ARG A 52 3.26 4.92 -35.50
N ARG A 53 4.05 5.37 -36.49
CA ARG A 53 4.17 4.67 -37.79
C ARG A 53 4.71 3.25 -37.64
N ARG A 54 5.53 2.99 -36.61
CA ARG A 54 6.07 1.67 -36.27
C ARG A 54 5.18 0.85 -35.34
N GLY A 55 3.96 1.30 -35.08
CA GLY A 55 2.96 0.57 -34.29
C GLY A 55 3.04 0.80 -32.78
N ALA A 56 3.83 1.77 -32.31
CA ALA A 56 3.90 2.11 -30.89
C ALA A 56 2.67 2.91 -30.43
N LEU A 57 2.23 2.66 -29.20
CA LEU A 57 1.30 3.52 -28.48
C LEU A 57 2.08 4.70 -27.89
N VAL A 58 1.79 5.92 -28.36
CA VAL A 58 2.46 7.13 -27.86
C VAL A 58 1.54 7.90 -26.91
N LEU A 59 2.01 8.05 -25.68
CA LEU A 59 1.35 8.73 -24.58
C LEU A 59 2.13 10.01 -24.25
N GLY A 60 1.42 11.09 -23.95
CA GLY A 60 2.04 12.39 -23.67
C GLY A 60 1.51 12.99 -22.38
N GLY A 61 2.42 13.54 -21.58
CA GLY A 61 2.16 14.40 -20.45
C GLY A 61 3.03 15.65 -20.55
N SER A 62 2.49 16.79 -20.13
CA SER A 62 3.26 18.03 -20.04
C SER A 62 3.36 18.42 -18.57
N CYS A 63 4.57 18.66 -18.09
CA CYS A 63 4.77 19.33 -16.82
C CYS A 63 4.25 20.75 -16.93
N TRP A 64 3.83 21.30 -15.81
CA TRP A 64 3.08 22.53 -15.79
C TRP A 64 3.85 23.57 -14.98
N ASP A 65 4.21 24.67 -15.63
CA ASP A 65 4.93 25.79 -15.03
C ASP A 65 4.03 26.59 -14.08
N SER A 66 3.72 25.97 -12.96
CA SER A 66 3.24 26.65 -11.79
C SER A 66 3.45 25.76 -10.58
N ASP A 67 3.78 26.39 -9.47
CA ASP A 67 3.70 25.89 -8.09
C ASP A 67 2.31 25.33 -7.68
N SER A 68 1.36 25.23 -8.61
CA SER A 68 -0.02 24.74 -8.47
C SER A 68 -0.38 23.57 -9.37
N ALA A 69 0.57 23.03 -10.13
CA ALA A 69 0.34 21.81 -10.87
C ALA A 69 -0.09 20.72 -9.86
N PRO A 70 -1.23 20.02 -10.08
CA PRO A 70 -1.58 18.88 -9.25
C PRO A 70 -0.41 17.89 -9.24
N GLY A 71 -0.06 17.32 -8.09
CA GLY A 71 0.98 16.30 -8.00
C GLY A 71 0.66 15.15 -8.94
N TYR A 72 1.69 14.58 -9.57
CA TYR A 72 1.54 13.59 -10.63
C TYR A 72 0.82 14.05 -11.91
N TRP A 73 0.60 15.35 -12.13
CA TRP A 73 -0.12 15.85 -13.31
C TRP A 73 0.35 15.31 -14.67
N PRO A 74 1.65 15.24 -15.00
CA PRO A 74 2.11 14.60 -16.24
C PRO A 74 1.65 13.14 -16.34
N TRP A 75 1.63 12.40 -15.24
CA TRP A 75 1.20 11.01 -15.19
C TRP A 75 -0.31 10.84 -15.31
N VAL A 76 -1.10 11.75 -14.71
CA VAL A 76 -2.56 11.81 -14.93
C VAL A 76 -2.88 11.93 -16.42
N GLN A 77 -2.13 12.78 -17.14
CA GLN A 77 -2.30 12.92 -18.60
C GLN A 77 -1.93 11.64 -19.35
N VAL A 78 -0.82 10.99 -18.96
CA VAL A 78 -0.38 9.71 -19.53
C VAL A 78 -1.44 8.62 -19.32
N VAL A 79 -1.99 8.46 -18.12
CA VAL A 79 -3.03 7.46 -17.82
C VAL A 79 -4.34 7.76 -18.56
N ARG A 80 -4.74 9.04 -18.67
CA ARG A 80 -5.90 9.44 -19.50
C ARG A 80 -5.66 9.19 -20.98
N ALA A 81 -4.44 9.34 -21.46
CA ALA A 81 -4.07 8.99 -22.83
C ALA A 81 -4.07 7.46 -23.03
N LEU A 82 -3.58 6.70 -22.03
CA LEU A 82 -3.60 5.24 -22.03
C LEU A 82 -5.03 4.72 -22.13
N ARG A 83 -5.93 5.19 -21.27
CA ARG A 83 -7.36 4.83 -21.28
C ARG A 83 -8.05 5.06 -22.63
N ARG A 84 -7.65 6.10 -23.36
CA ARG A 84 -8.22 6.44 -24.68
C ARG A 84 -7.54 5.69 -25.83
N GLY A 85 -6.26 5.38 -25.70
CA GLY A 85 -5.43 4.82 -26.77
C GLY A 85 -5.29 3.30 -26.74
N ALA A 86 -5.53 2.68 -25.58
CA ALA A 86 -5.57 1.24 -25.38
C ALA A 86 -6.91 0.65 -25.87
N GLY A 87 -6.87 -0.52 -26.51
CA GLY A 87 -8.09 -1.27 -26.81
C GLY A 87 -8.79 -1.77 -25.53
N PRO A 88 -10.08 -2.16 -25.57
CA PRO A 88 -10.82 -2.57 -24.36
C PRO A 88 -10.13 -3.67 -23.54
N GLY A 89 -9.54 -4.68 -24.21
CA GLY A 89 -8.79 -5.74 -23.55
C GLY A 89 -7.44 -5.28 -22.97
N GLU A 90 -6.73 -4.39 -23.66
CA GLU A 90 -5.47 -3.80 -23.17
C GLU A 90 -5.72 -2.92 -21.93
N TRP A 91 -6.80 -2.13 -21.95
CA TRP A 91 -7.19 -1.30 -20.81
C TRP A 91 -7.62 -2.15 -19.62
N SER A 92 -8.41 -3.22 -19.85
CA SER A 92 -8.80 -4.14 -18.78
C SER A 92 -7.58 -4.80 -18.13
N ALA A 93 -6.63 -5.28 -18.94
CA ALA A 93 -5.38 -5.88 -18.43
C ALA A 93 -4.48 -4.85 -17.73
N ALA A 94 -4.49 -3.60 -18.15
CA ALA A 94 -3.77 -2.52 -17.47
C ALA A 94 -4.42 -2.17 -16.12
N GLN A 95 -5.76 -2.17 -16.03
CA GLN A 95 -6.48 -1.98 -14.76
C GLN A 95 -6.26 -3.14 -13.79
N GLU A 96 -6.30 -4.37 -14.29
CA GLU A 96 -6.05 -5.56 -13.48
C GLU A 96 -4.61 -5.57 -12.94
N ALA A 97 -3.62 -5.25 -13.78
CA ALA A 97 -2.22 -5.16 -13.37
C ALA A 97 -1.94 -4.02 -12.38
N ALA A 98 -2.70 -2.93 -12.46
CA ALA A 98 -2.47 -1.73 -11.64
C ALA A 98 -3.32 -1.65 -10.37
N GLY A 99 -4.27 -2.57 -10.18
CA GLY A 99 -5.22 -2.53 -9.07
C GLY A 99 -5.93 -1.17 -8.94
N ALA A 100 -5.98 -0.64 -7.72
CA ALA A 100 -6.62 0.64 -7.41
C ALA A 100 -5.78 1.88 -7.78
N GLY A 101 -4.49 1.72 -8.07
CA GLY A 101 -3.53 2.84 -8.17
C GLY A 101 -3.84 3.84 -9.29
N LEU A 102 -4.35 3.39 -10.44
CA LEU A 102 -4.76 4.32 -11.51
C LEU A 102 -5.92 5.22 -11.10
N SER A 103 -6.89 4.69 -10.34
CA SER A 103 -8.02 5.46 -9.84
C SER A 103 -7.57 6.51 -8.81
N ILE A 104 -6.59 6.16 -7.98
CA ILE A 104 -5.97 7.08 -7.01
C ILE A 104 -5.28 8.23 -7.73
N LEU A 105 -4.42 7.92 -8.71
CA LEU A 105 -3.73 8.93 -9.50
C LEU A 105 -4.70 9.92 -10.14
N LEU A 106 -5.81 9.41 -10.70
CA LEU A 106 -6.80 10.21 -11.40
C LEU A 106 -7.68 11.07 -10.47
N GLY A 107 -7.53 10.94 -9.15
CA GLY A 107 -8.44 11.57 -8.17
C GLY A 107 -9.87 11.01 -8.25
N GLU A 108 -10.02 9.85 -8.90
CA GLU A 108 -11.27 9.08 -8.92
C GLU A 108 -11.42 8.29 -7.60
N SER A 109 -10.34 8.20 -6.81
CA SER A 109 -10.34 7.80 -5.40
C SER A 109 -10.26 9.02 -4.48
N ARG A 110 -11.19 9.11 -3.53
CA ARG A 110 -11.13 10.00 -2.34
C ARG A 110 -10.77 9.09 -1.14
N ARG A 111 -10.08 9.55 -0.06
CA ARG A 111 -9.14 8.91 0.98
C ARG A 111 -9.56 8.06 2.20
N GLY A 112 -8.72 7.12 2.63
CA GLY A 112 -8.98 6.24 3.78
C GLY A 112 -7.98 5.11 4.03
N GLU A 113 -6.99 4.90 3.16
CA GLU A 113 -5.98 3.85 3.31
C GLU A 113 -4.58 4.41 3.07
N GLU A 114 -3.65 4.03 3.95
CA GLU A 114 -2.25 4.44 3.95
C GLU A 114 -1.46 3.62 2.93
N THR A 115 -1.77 3.81 1.66
CA THR A 115 -0.97 3.30 0.55
C THR A 115 0.37 4.05 0.50
N GLU A 116 1.52 3.39 0.44
CA GLU A 116 2.78 4.12 0.20
C GLU A 116 2.87 4.57 -1.26
N ALA A 117 3.58 5.68 -1.48
CA ALA A 117 3.86 6.21 -2.82
C ALA A 117 4.42 5.13 -3.77
N PHE A 118 5.12 4.12 -3.23
CA PHE A 118 5.61 2.97 -3.98
C PHE A 118 4.50 2.22 -4.75
N GLN A 119 3.35 1.92 -4.14
CA GLN A 119 2.29 1.16 -4.81
C GLN A 119 1.64 1.94 -5.94
N LEU A 120 1.50 3.26 -5.76
CA LEU A 120 1.08 4.14 -6.85
C LEU A 120 2.09 4.08 -8.00
N TYR A 121 3.38 4.06 -7.68
CA TYR A 121 4.43 3.99 -8.69
C TYR A 121 4.44 2.65 -9.42
N ASP A 122 4.29 1.56 -8.67
CA ASP A 122 4.18 0.22 -9.23
C ASP A 122 2.92 0.10 -10.08
N ALA A 123 1.75 0.51 -9.59
CA ALA A 123 0.50 0.48 -10.35
C ALA A 123 0.59 1.19 -11.70
N VAL A 124 1.12 2.42 -11.73
CA VAL A 124 1.30 3.15 -13.00
C VAL A 124 2.30 2.45 -13.91
N THR A 125 3.38 1.91 -13.34
CA THR A 125 4.41 1.19 -14.09
C THR A 125 3.87 -0.13 -14.65
N ALA A 126 3.21 -0.94 -13.83
CA ALA A 126 2.54 -2.19 -14.18
C ALA A 126 1.49 -2.00 -15.26
N ALA A 127 0.69 -0.92 -15.20
CA ALA A 127 -0.26 -0.57 -16.27
C ALA A 127 0.45 -0.36 -17.62
N LEU A 128 1.55 0.40 -17.63
CA LEU A 128 2.33 0.67 -18.84
C LEU A 128 3.04 -0.58 -19.35
N VAL A 129 3.60 -1.40 -18.44
CA VAL A 129 4.27 -2.66 -18.76
C VAL A 129 3.28 -3.66 -19.35
N SER A 130 2.08 -3.80 -18.77
CA SER A 130 1.01 -4.67 -19.24
C SER A 130 0.65 -4.38 -20.70
N VAL A 131 0.50 -3.10 -21.05
CA VAL A 131 0.25 -2.70 -22.45
C VAL A 131 1.49 -2.91 -23.33
N SER A 132 2.70 -2.69 -22.80
CA SER A 132 3.96 -2.88 -23.54
C SER A 132 4.19 -4.33 -24.01
N GLN A 133 3.59 -5.31 -23.34
CA GLN A 133 3.65 -6.72 -23.75
C GLN A 133 2.97 -6.96 -25.11
N ASN A 134 1.94 -6.18 -25.44
CA ASN A 134 1.20 -6.33 -26.69
C ASN A 134 1.80 -5.51 -27.84
N ARG A 135 2.24 -4.28 -27.55
CA ARG A 135 2.86 -3.38 -28.53
C ARG A 135 3.78 -2.37 -27.83
N PRO A 136 4.78 -1.81 -28.51
CA PRO A 136 5.69 -0.84 -27.90
C PRO A 136 4.93 0.37 -27.34
N VAL A 137 5.35 0.88 -26.20
CA VAL A 137 4.80 2.08 -25.58
C VAL A 137 5.88 3.16 -25.52
N VAL A 138 5.54 4.38 -25.91
CA VAL A 138 6.42 5.55 -25.76
C VAL A 138 5.69 6.59 -24.92
N VAL A 139 6.28 6.97 -23.79
CA VAL A 139 5.77 8.03 -22.92
C VAL A 139 6.64 9.26 -23.10
N VAL A 140 6.03 10.38 -23.45
CA VAL A 140 6.70 11.67 -23.58
C VAL A 140 6.25 12.58 -22.44
N LEU A 141 7.20 13.00 -21.62
CA LEU A 141 7.02 14.00 -20.56
C LEU A 141 7.75 15.29 -20.95
N ASP A 142 7.00 16.31 -21.35
CA ASP A 142 7.57 17.60 -21.78
C ASP A 142 7.79 18.52 -20.56
N ASP A 143 8.85 19.32 -20.59
CA ASP A 143 9.16 20.38 -19.63
C ASP A 143 9.40 19.92 -18.16
N LEU A 144 10.14 18.82 -17.94
CA LEU A 144 10.44 18.22 -16.61
C LEU A 144 11.09 19.16 -15.57
N HIS A 145 11.62 20.32 -15.98
CA HIS A 145 12.12 21.34 -15.06
C HIS A 145 11.01 21.95 -14.20
N TRP A 146 9.75 21.83 -14.65
CA TRP A 146 8.54 22.21 -13.91
C TRP A 146 7.78 21.02 -13.32
N ALA A 147 8.38 19.84 -13.24
CA ALA A 147 7.74 18.68 -12.63
C ALA A 147 7.64 18.84 -11.11
N ASP A 148 6.57 18.34 -10.50
CA ASP A 148 6.55 18.14 -9.05
C ASP A 148 7.48 16.98 -8.63
N VAL A 149 7.91 17.00 -7.36
CA VAL A 149 8.80 15.98 -6.79
C VAL A 149 8.19 14.58 -6.95
N ALA A 150 6.88 14.43 -6.71
CA ALA A 150 6.21 13.13 -6.76
C ALA A 150 6.22 12.56 -8.19
N SER A 151 5.97 13.40 -9.21
CA SER A 151 6.11 13.04 -10.62
C SER A 151 7.51 12.57 -11.01
N LEU A 152 8.56 13.22 -10.50
CA LEU A 152 9.95 12.82 -10.79
C LEU A 152 10.33 11.52 -10.06
N LYS A 153 9.85 11.31 -8.83
CA LYS A 153 10.04 10.04 -8.10
C LYS A 153 9.42 8.88 -8.88
N LEU A 154 8.21 9.08 -9.41
CA LEU A 154 7.54 8.11 -10.28
C LEU A 154 8.30 7.87 -11.59
N LEU A 155 8.83 8.92 -12.23
CA LEU A 155 9.67 8.76 -13.42
C LEU A 155 10.94 7.95 -13.13
N GLU A 156 11.60 8.23 -12.02
CA GLU A 156 12.77 7.49 -11.59
C GLU A 156 12.43 6.03 -11.29
N PHE A 157 11.32 5.78 -10.60
CA PHE A 157 10.84 4.42 -10.33
C PHE A 157 10.55 3.66 -11.63
N ALA A 158 9.73 4.23 -12.52
CA ALA A 158 9.37 3.61 -13.79
C ALA A 158 10.62 3.34 -14.64
N ALA A 159 11.58 4.27 -14.70
CA ALA A 159 12.83 4.10 -15.43
C ALA A 159 13.70 2.96 -14.89
N GLN A 160 13.67 2.68 -13.58
CA GLN A 160 14.43 1.58 -12.96
C GLN A 160 13.82 0.21 -13.20
N HIS A 161 12.49 0.13 -13.32
CA HIS A 161 11.77 -1.14 -13.35
C HIS A 161 11.39 -1.60 -14.78
N THR A 162 11.72 -0.82 -15.82
CA THR A 162 11.24 -1.07 -17.19
C THR A 162 12.34 -1.31 -18.24
N TRP A 163 13.59 -1.54 -17.80
CA TRP A 163 14.75 -1.72 -18.69
C TRP A 163 14.63 -2.87 -19.70
N PHE A 164 13.85 -3.92 -19.39
CA PHE A 164 13.65 -5.06 -20.28
C PHE A 164 12.30 -5.03 -21.00
N GLU A 165 11.52 -3.98 -20.78
CA GLU A 165 10.18 -3.85 -21.32
C GLU A 165 10.19 -3.04 -22.60
N ARG A 166 9.18 -3.24 -23.45
CA ARG A 166 9.01 -2.45 -24.69
C ARG A 166 8.42 -1.06 -24.40
N LEU A 167 9.00 -0.38 -23.42
CA LEU A 167 8.58 0.93 -22.91
C LEU A 167 9.74 1.94 -22.99
N LEU A 168 9.54 3.02 -23.76
CA LEU A 168 10.48 4.13 -23.87
C LEU A 168 9.93 5.37 -23.18
N LEU A 169 10.66 5.88 -22.19
CA LEU A 169 10.37 7.12 -21.49
C LEU A 169 11.22 8.24 -22.10
N VAL A 170 10.59 9.34 -22.51
CA VAL A 170 11.26 10.51 -23.09
C VAL A 170 10.92 11.73 -22.26
N GLY A 171 11.91 12.28 -21.57
CA GLY A 171 11.79 13.54 -20.84
C GLY A 171 12.39 14.70 -21.60
N THR A 172 11.80 15.89 -21.56
CA THR A 172 12.47 17.12 -22.03
C THR A 172 12.67 18.09 -20.88
N TYR A 173 13.79 18.80 -20.83
CA TYR A 173 13.99 19.88 -19.85
C TYR A 173 14.93 20.97 -20.37
N ARG A 174 15.11 22.03 -19.58
CA ARG A 174 15.98 23.17 -19.89
C ARG A 174 17.21 23.11 -18.96
N ASP A 175 18.41 22.96 -19.53
CA ASP A 175 19.65 22.86 -18.73
C ASP A 175 19.86 24.08 -17.82
N ALA A 176 19.77 25.29 -18.39
CA ALA A 176 20.03 26.55 -17.70
C ALA A 176 19.17 26.80 -16.45
N GLU A 177 17.92 26.29 -16.43
CA GLU A 177 17.01 26.47 -15.29
C GLU A 177 17.31 25.48 -14.15
N THR A 178 18.04 24.39 -14.46
CA THR A 178 18.43 23.34 -13.50
C THR A 178 19.86 23.46 -12.99
N GLU A 179 20.68 24.33 -13.62
CA GLU A 179 22.08 24.58 -13.26
C GLU A 179 22.26 25.45 -12.01
N ALA A 180 21.20 26.12 -11.54
CA ALA A 180 21.22 26.81 -10.25
C ALA A 180 21.52 25.82 -9.11
N THR A 181 22.45 26.18 -8.21
CA THR A 181 22.91 25.28 -7.13
C THR A 181 21.78 24.88 -6.18
N ASP A 182 20.78 25.74 -6.01
CA ASP A 182 19.70 25.58 -5.04
C ASP A 182 18.38 25.05 -5.65
N HIS A 183 18.36 24.62 -6.91
CA HIS A 183 17.13 24.15 -7.54
C HIS A 183 16.63 22.83 -6.89
N PRO A 184 15.38 22.76 -6.37
CA PRO A 184 14.90 21.62 -5.56
C PRO A 184 14.89 20.28 -6.33
N LEU A 185 14.70 20.32 -7.65
CA LEU A 185 14.65 19.12 -8.49
C LEU A 185 16.03 18.65 -9.00
N ARG A 186 17.10 19.42 -8.77
CA ARG A 186 18.44 19.13 -9.31
C ARG A 186 18.98 17.77 -8.90
N PRO A 187 18.89 17.32 -7.62
CA PRO A 187 19.37 15.99 -7.24
C PRO A 187 18.66 14.86 -8.02
N MET A 188 17.36 15.01 -8.24
CA MET A 188 16.53 14.02 -8.93
C MET A 188 16.85 13.96 -10.42
N LEU A 189 16.96 15.12 -11.08
CA LEU A 189 17.36 15.21 -12.48
C LEU A 189 18.80 14.69 -12.70
N THR A 190 19.69 14.90 -11.73
CA THR A 190 21.05 14.33 -11.75
C THR A 190 21.03 12.80 -11.66
N SER A 191 20.16 12.22 -10.82
CA SER A 191 19.97 10.76 -10.76
C SER A 191 19.41 10.19 -12.07
N LEU A 192 18.44 10.88 -12.68
CA LEU A 192 17.84 10.48 -13.95
C LEU A 192 18.83 10.56 -15.12
N THR A 193 19.60 11.64 -15.21
CA THR A 193 20.61 11.81 -16.28
C THR A 193 21.70 10.74 -16.24
N ALA A 194 22.09 10.25 -15.05
CA ALA A 194 23.03 9.13 -14.92
C ALA A 194 22.49 7.81 -15.50
N LYS A 195 21.17 7.66 -15.63
CA LYS A 195 20.49 6.45 -16.12
C LYS A 195 19.91 6.61 -17.54
N ALA A 196 19.97 7.82 -18.10
CA ALA A 196 19.35 8.18 -19.37
C ALA A 196 20.34 8.27 -20.52
N THR A 197 19.85 8.07 -21.75
CA THR A 197 20.52 8.58 -22.95
C THR A 197 20.18 10.07 -23.10
N THR A 198 21.18 10.94 -22.94
CA THR A 198 20.96 12.40 -23.02
C THR A 198 21.23 12.93 -24.43
N VAL A 199 20.29 13.71 -24.96
CA VAL A 199 20.39 14.40 -26.26
C VAL A 199 20.34 15.90 -26.03
N THR A 200 21.49 16.57 -26.16
CA THR A 200 21.60 18.02 -26.00
C THR A 200 21.43 18.73 -27.35
N LEU A 201 20.54 19.72 -27.40
CA LEU A 201 20.29 20.53 -28.58
C LEU A 201 21.03 21.87 -28.49
N THR A 202 21.84 22.15 -29.50
CA THR A 202 22.53 23.42 -29.69
C THR A 202 21.84 24.28 -30.76
N GLY A 203 22.26 25.54 -30.90
CA GLY A 203 21.81 26.43 -31.97
C GLY A 203 22.12 25.89 -33.37
N LEU A 204 21.32 26.31 -34.35
CA LEU A 204 21.50 25.99 -35.76
C LEU A 204 22.72 26.70 -36.34
N GLY A 205 23.45 26.02 -37.23
CA GLY A 205 24.53 26.61 -38.00
C GLY A 205 24.04 27.60 -39.07
N HIS A 206 24.96 28.33 -39.69
CA HIS A 206 24.64 29.38 -40.66
C HIS A 206 23.80 28.87 -41.85
N GLU A 207 24.13 27.71 -42.42
CA GLU A 207 23.36 27.13 -43.54
C GLU A 207 21.91 26.80 -43.15
N GLU A 208 21.73 26.24 -41.96
CA GLU A 208 20.45 25.85 -41.39
C GLU A 208 19.59 27.07 -41.03
N VAL A 209 20.22 28.14 -40.52
CA VAL A 209 19.59 29.45 -40.31
C VAL A 209 19.06 29.99 -41.63
N GLY A 210 19.87 29.98 -42.69
CA GLY A 210 19.46 30.42 -44.03
C GLY A 210 18.24 29.64 -44.54
N ALA A 211 18.29 28.31 -44.45
CA ALA A 211 17.17 27.44 -44.85
C ALA A 211 15.89 27.69 -44.04
N LEU A 212 16.02 27.92 -42.72
CA LEU A 212 14.88 28.22 -41.85
C LEU A 212 14.26 29.59 -42.17
N MET A 213 15.09 30.59 -42.44
CA MET A 213 14.64 31.91 -42.89
C MET A 213 13.93 31.84 -44.23
N ALA A 214 14.48 31.11 -45.21
CA ALA A 214 13.89 30.93 -46.52
C ALA A 214 12.50 30.27 -46.43
N ARG A 215 12.38 29.22 -45.60
CA ARG A 215 11.12 28.54 -45.33
C ARG A 215 10.08 29.45 -44.69
N THR A 216 10.50 30.31 -43.77
CA THR A 216 9.59 31.16 -42.99
C THR A 216 9.14 32.39 -43.75
N ALA A 217 10.05 33.05 -44.48
CA ALA A 217 9.79 34.27 -45.22
C ALA A 217 9.35 34.03 -46.67
N GLY A 218 9.47 32.80 -47.18
CA GLY A 218 9.15 32.42 -48.56
C GLY A 218 10.12 32.96 -49.61
N ARG A 219 11.31 33.41 -49.20
CA ARG A 219 12.37 33.97 -50.07
C ARG A 219 13.76 33.73 -49.49
N GLU A 220 14.75 33.53 -50.35
CA GLU A 220 16.14 33.27 -49.93
C GLU A 220 16.81 34.52 -49.33
N PRO A 221 17.41 34.43 -48.13
CA PRO A 221 18.21 35.51 -47.54
C PRO A 221 19.62 35.58 -48.14
N GLU A 222 20.19 36.79 -48.19
CA GLU A 222 21.60 36.96 -48.55
C GLU A 222 22.54 36.45 -47.44
N ALA A 223 23.74 36.01 -47.79
CA ALA A 223 24.70 35.42 -46.84
C ALA A 223 25.07 36.37 -45.68
N GLU A 224 25.18 37.68 -45.95
CA GLU A 224 25.46 38.70 -44.93
C GLU A 224 24.31 38.81 -43.92
N LEU A 225 23.06 38.72 -44.40
CA LEU A 225 21.88 38.71 -43.56
C LEU A 225 21.83 37.46 -42.68
N VAL A 226 22.13 36.28 -43.24
CA VAL A 226 22.19 35.02 -42.48
C VAL A 226 23.24 35.10 -41.37
N ALA A 227 24.43 35.64 -41.65
CA ALA A 227 25.48 35.84 -40.66
C ALA A 227 25.05 36.80 -39.54
N GLU A 228 24.37 37.90 -39.88
CA GLU A 228 23.86 38.85 -38.88
C GLU A 228 22.77 38.24 -37.99
N VAL A 229 21.85 37.47 -38.58
CA VAL A 229 20.81 36.76 -37.83
C VAL A 229 21.42 35.68 -36.94
N HIS A 230 22.34 34.86 -37.44
CA HIS A 230 23.03 33.85 -36.64
C HIS A 230 23.78 34.48 -35.46
N ARG A 231 24.52 35.57 -35.69
CA ARG A 231 25.25 36.31 -34.65
C ARG A 231 24.35 36.82 -33.53
N ARG A 232 23.15 37.32 -33.86
CA ARG A 232 22.20 37.87 -32.87
C ARG A 232 21.38 36.81 -32.15
N THR A 233 21.10 35.70 -32.81
CA THR A 233 20.18 34.66 -32.31
C THR A 233 20.90 33.46 -31.70
N GLY A 234 22.21 33.35 -31.87
CA GLY A 234 22.98 32.15 -31.54
C GLY A 234 22.51 30.92 -32.32
N GLY A 235 21.80 31.10 -33.43
CA GLY A 235 21.19 30.02 -34.20
C GLY A 235 19.93 29.41 -33.57
N ASN A 236 19.35 29.99 -32.51
CA ASN A 236 18.13 29.46 -31.91
C ASN A 236 16.95 29.51 -32.91
N PRO A 237 16.34 28.37 -33.28
CA PRO A 237 15.28 28.30 -34.29
C PRO A 237 14.11 29.26 -34.06
N PHE A 238 13.68 29.44 -32.81
CA PHE A 238 12.57 30.33 -32.49
C PHE A 238 12.90 31.78 -32.86
N PHE A 239 14.09 32.28 -32.51
CA PHE A 239 14.51 33.63 -32.85
C PHE A 239 14.72 33.81 -34.34
N VAL A 240 15.33 32.83 -34.99
CA VAL A 240 15.51 32.84 -36.45
C VAL A 240 14.16 32.97 -37.16
N GLU A 241 13.14 32.21 -36.75
CA GLU A 241 11.79 32.33 -37.29
C GLU A 241 11.15 33.70 -37.02
N GLN A 242 11.31 34.25 -35.80
CA GLN A 242 10.75 35.57 -35.49
C GLN A 242 11.40 36.66 -36.35
N THR A 243 12.72 36.64 -36.49
CA THR A 243 13.46 37.60 -37.32
C THR A 243 13.08 37.45 -38.80
N ALA A 244 12.93 36.22 -39.29
CA ALA A 244 12.47 35.97 -40.66
C ALA A 244 11.06 36.53 -40.93
N ARG A 245 10.13 36.44 -39.97
CA ARG A 245 8.78 37.01 -40.10
C ARG A 245 8.78 38.53 -40.12
N LEU A 246 9.60 39.18 -39.28
CA LEU A 246 9.77 40.64 -39.30
C LEU A 246 10.36 41.11 -40.64
N TRP A 247 11.34 40.36 -41.16
CA TRP A 247 11.94 40.62 -42.46
C TRP A 247 10.98 40.38 -43.64
N HIS A 248 10.03 39.45 -43.51
CA HIS A 248 8.95 39.26 -44.49
C HIS A 248 7.99 40.46 -44.51
N GLY A 249 7.68 41.05 -43.35
CA GLY A 249 6.82 42.23 -43.22
C GLY A 249 7.46 43.57 -43.62
N GLY A 250 8.67 43.57 -44.18
CA GLY A 250 9.37 44.79 -44.63
C GLY A 250 10.11 45.56 -43.53
N GLY A 251 10.24 45.00 -42.33
CA GLY A 251 10.97 45.61 -41.22
C GLY A 251 12.49 45.50 -41.36
N PRO A 252 13.27 46.50 -40.88
CA PRO A 252 14.74 46.42 -40.86
C PRO A 252 15.23 45.35 -39.88
N VAL A 253 16.11 44.46 -40.35
CA VAL A 253 16.69 43.37 -39.54
C VAL A 253 17.54 43.91 -38.39
N THR A 254 18.15 45.09 -38.59
CA THR A 254 18.92 45.84 -37.61
C THR A 254 18.12 46.31 -36.40
N ALA A 255 16.78 46.34 -36.47
CA ALA A 255 15.92 46.76 -35.36
C ALA A 255 15.75 45.71 -34.25
N THR A 256 16.34 44.52 -34.36
CA THR A 256 16.36 43.52 -33.29
C THR A 256 17.33 43.93 -32.16
N ALA A 257 16.80 44.20 -30.96
CA ALA A 257 17.61 44.36 -29.75
C ALA A 257 18.11 42.98 -29.25
N PRO A 258 19.17 42.91 -28.43
CA PRO A 258 19.74 41.64 -27.96
C PRO A 258 18.82 41.02 -26.91
N GLY A 259 17.83 40.21 -27.32
CA GLY A 259 17.01 39.44 -26.39
C GLY A 259 15.62 39.04 -26.88
N VAL A 260 15.20 37.86 -26.40
CA VAL A 260 13.90 37.20 -26.56
C VAL A 260 12.72 38.13 -26.25
N HIS A 261 12.80 38.84 -25.12
CA HIS A 261 11.71 39.64 -24.57
C HIS A 261 11.49 40.94 -25.34
N ASP A 262 12.54 41.57 -25.88
CA ASP A 262 12.39 42.86 -26.58
C ASP A 262 11.77 42.73 -27.97
N ALA A 263 12.08 41.64 -28.68
CA ALA A 263 11.44 41.32 -29.97
C ALA A 263 9.97 40.94 -29.78
N LEU A 264 9.67 40.18 -28.73
CA LEU A 264 8.30 39.78 -28.39
C LEU A 264 7.47 40.98 -27.88
N ARG A 265 8.03 41.83 -27.02
CA ARG A 265 7.42 43.07 -26.54
C ARG A 265 7.04 44.00 -27.69
N ARG A 266 7.92 44.19 -28.68
CA ARG A 266 7.58 44.95 -29.90
C ARG A 266 6.47 44.31 -30.73
N ARG A 267 6.42 42.98 -30.79
CA ARG A 267 5.34 42.28 -31.50
C ARG A 267 4.00 42.44 -30.77
N LEU A 268 4.02 42.40 -29.43
CA LEU A 268 2.84 42.62 -28.60
C LEU A 268 2.37 44.09 -28.65
N SER A 269 3.30 45.06 -28.76
CA SER A 269 2.95 46.48 -28.86
C SER A 269 2.28 46.88 -30.20
N LEU A 270 2.40 46.04 -31.23
CA LEU A 270 1.73 46.22 -32.52
C LEU A 270 0.30 45.65 -32.53
N LEU A 271 -0.15 44.98 -31.46
CA LEU A 271 -1.50 44.44 -31.35
C LEU A 271 -2.49 45.48 -30.82
N PRO A 272 -3.78 45.40 -31.22
CA PRO A 272 -4.84 46.20 -30.61
C PRO A 272 -4.87 46.04 -29.08
N PRO A 273 -5.05 47.13 -28.30
CA PRO A 273 -5.02 47.08 -26.83
C PRO A 273 -6.02 46.07 -26.22
N ALA A 274 -7.16 45.85 -26.87
CA ALA A 274 -8.15 44.87 -26.44
C ALA A 274 -7.64 43.41 -26.51
N ILE A 275 -6.82 43.08 -27.51
CA ILE A 275 -6.21 41.75 -27.62
C ILE A 275 -5.13 41.59 -26.55
N THR A 276 -4.25 42.57 -26.41
CA THR A 276 -3.19 42.53 -25.40
C THR A 276 -3.77 42.44 -23.99
N GLY A 277 -4.78 43.25 -23.66
CA GLY A 277 -5.44 43.19 -22.35
C GLY A 277 -6.11 41.84 -22.06
N LEU A 278 -6.74 41.22 -23.05
CA LEU A 278 -7.30 39.87 -22.91
C LEU A 278 -6.20 38.81 -22.71
N LEU A 279 -5.13 38.88 -23.50
CA LEU A 279 -4.00 37.95 -23.40
C LEU A 279 -3.22 38.13 -22.09
N THR A 280 -3.16 39.33 -21.51
CA THR A 280 -2.61 39.58 -20.18
C THR A 280 -3.45 38.89 -19.09
N THR A 281 -4.78 38.93 -19.17
CA THR A 281 -5.64 38.16 -18.25
C THR A 281 -5.47 36.66 -18.45
N ALA A 282 -5.35 36.20 -19.70
CA ALA A 282 -5.03 34.80 -20.00
C ALA A 282 -3.66 34.39 -19.44
N ALA A 283 -2.67 35.29 -19.45
CA ALA A 283 -1.35 35.01 -18.92
C ALA A 283 -1.37 34.75 -17.40
N VAL A 284 -2.24 35.44 -16.66
CA VAL A 284 -2.48 35.19 -15.23
C VAL A 284 -3.09 33.82 -14.98
N LEU A 285 -4.03 33.38 -15.82
CA LEU A 285 -4.65 32.05 -15.72
C LEU A 285 -3.65 30.91 -15.93
N GLY A 286 -2.66 31.12 -16.80
CA GLY A 286 -1.56 30.20 -17.02
C GLY A 286 -1.36 29.85 -18.49
N ARG A 287 -0.54 28.82 -18.75
CA ARG A 287 -0.17 28.41 -20.11
C ARG A 287 -1.36 27.88 -20.91
N GLU A 288 -2.30 27.22 -20.25
CA GLU A 288 -3.60 26.84 -20.80
C GLU A 288 -4.73 27.44 -19.97
N PHE A 289 -5.83 27.80 -20.63
CA PHE A 289 -6.97 28.45 -19.99
C PHE A 289 -8.28 28.12 -20.70
N HIS A 290 -9.37 28.23 -19.95
CA HIS A 290 -10.72 28.04 -20.45
C HIS A 290 -11.33 29.39 -20.83
N ARG A 291 -11.92 29.53 -22.03
CA ARG A 291 -12.46 30.83 -22.48
C ARG A 291 -13.56 31.39 -21.56
N GLU A 292 -14.38 30.54 -20.94
CA GLU A 292 -15.43 30.92 -20.00
C GLU A 292 -14.83 31.47 -18.69
N VAL A 293 -13.73 30.88 -18.20
CA VAL A 293 -12.99 31.39 -17.04
C VAL A 293 -12.29 32.72 -17.38
N LEU A 294 -11.72 32.83 -18.58
CA LEU A 294 -11.14 34.07 -19.09
C LEU A 294 -12.17 35.20 -19.22
N ALA A 295 -13.37 34.88 -19.71
CA ALA A 295 -14.49 35.82 -19.82
C ALA A 295 -14.91 36.34 -18.44
N ALA A 296 -15.06 35.43 -17.47
CA ALA A 296 -15.44 35.78 -16.10
C ALA A 296 -14.35 36.60 -15.39
N ALA A 297 -13.09 36.15 -15.43
CA ALA A 297 -11.97 36.84 -14.79
C ALA A 297 -11.65 38.21 -15.43
N GLY A 298 -11.88 38.35 -16.74
CA GLY A 298 -11.70 39.61 -17.45
C GLY A 298 -12.91 40.55 -17.40
N SER A 299 -14.05 40.10 -16.88
CA SER A 299 -15.34 40.80 -16.98
C SER A 299 -15.70 41.19 -18.43
N VAL A 300 -15.42 40.28 -19.38
CA VAL A 300 -15.67 40.48 -20.82
C VAL A 300 -16.73 39.49 -21.30
N PRO A 301 -17.75 39.91 -22.08
CA PRO A 301 -18.73 38.98 -22.65
C PRO A 301 -18.06 37.87 -23.48
N LEU A 302 -18.54 36.63 -23.33
CA LEU A 302 -17.95 35.46 -23.99
C LEU A 302 -17.84 35.61 -25.51
N SER A 303 -18.82 36.25 -26.15
CA SER A 303 -18.81 36.53 -27.59
C SER A 303 -17.65 37.44 -28.03
N GLU A 304 -17.26 38.38 -27.17
CA GLU A 304 -16.13 39.27 -27.43
C GLU A 304 -14.79 38.56 -27.18
N VAL A 305 -14.74 37.69 -26.16
CA VAL A 305 -13.60 36.80 -25.92
C VAL A 305 -13.36 35.88 -27.13
N ASP A 306 -14.40 35.24 -27.67
CA ASP A 306 -14.28 34.37 -28.85
C ASP A 306 -13.75 35.15 -30.08
N ARG A 307 -14.22 36.40 -30.28
CA ARG A 307 -13.76 37.28 -31.37
C ARG A 307 -12.27 37.61 -31.24
N LEU A 308 -11.84 38.00 -30.03
CA LEU A 308 -10.45 38.38 -29.75
C LEU A 308 -9.49 37.17 -29.78
N LEU A 309 -9.91 36.02 -29.24
CA LEU A 309 -9.15 34.77 -29.33
C LEU A 309 -8.99 34.30 -30.78
N GLY A 310 -10.01 34.46 -31.63
CA GLY A 310 -9.91 34.19 -33.06
C GLY A 310 -8.80 35.00 -33.73
N GLN A 311 -8.66 36.29 -33.37
CA GLN A 311 -7.58 37.15 -33.86
C GLN A 311 -6.21 36.72 -33.31
N ALA A 312 -6.13 36.34 -32.02
CA ALA A 312 -4.91 35.85 -31.40
C ALA A 312 -4.43 34.50 -31.98
N VAL A 313 -5.35 33.61 -32.37
CA VAL A 313 -5.07 32.36 -33.09
C VAL A 313 -4.53 32.66 -34.48
N ALA A 314 -5.16 33.58 -35.24
CA ALA A 314 -4.67 34.00 -36.55
C ALA A 314 -3.26 34.61 -36.47
N ALA A 315 -2.99 35.38 -35.41
CA ALA A 315 -1.67 35.92 -35.10
C ALA A 315 -0.67 34.89 -34.55
N ARG A 316 -1.08 33.61 -34.37
CA ARG A 316 -0.29 32.52 -33.78
C ARG A 316 0.31 32.86 -32.40
N LEU A 317 -0.45 33.56 -31.58
CA LEU A 317 -0.10 33.86 -30.18
C LEU A 317 -0.66 32.79 -29.25
N VAL A 318 -1.83 32.26 -29.60
CA VAL A 318 -2.50 31.15 -28.91
C VAL A 318 -2.95 30.08 -29.90
N VAL A 319 -3.21 28.88 -29.41
CA VAL A 319 -3.69 27.74 -30.17
C VAL A 319 -4.96 27.23 -29.52
N ALA A 320 -6.01 27.03 -30.33
CA ALA A 320 -7.25 26.42 -29.86
C ALA A 320 -7.05 24.94 -29.53
N ARG A 321 -7.60 24.50 -28.40
CA ARG A 321 -7.68 23.10 -27.95
C ARG A 321 -9.14 22.65 -27.96
N LYS A 322 -9.39 21.40 -27.58
CA LYS A 322 -10.76 20.85 -27.45
C LYS A 322 -11.49 21.50 -26.26
N ASP A 323 -12.82 21.41 -26.27
CA ASP A 323 -13.70 21.77 -25.14
C ASP A 323 -13.60 23.23 -24.67
N GLY A 324 -13.31 24.18 -25.58
CA GLY A 324 -13.24 25.61 -25.26
C GLY A 324 -11.95 26.02 -24.53
N ARG A 325 -10.95 25.13 -24.48
CA ARG A 325 -9.61 25.44 -23.97
C ARG A 325 -8.73 26.08 -25.04
N PHE A 326 -7.83 26.94 -24.61
CA PHE A 326 -6.80 27.56 -25.41
C PHE A 326 -5.46 27.43 -24.69
N ALA A 327 -4.36 27.45 -25.45
CA ALA A 327 -3.01 27.44 -24.92
C ALA A 327 -2.18 28.53 -25.59
N PHE A 328 -1.21 29.11 -24.89
CA PHE A 328 -0.22 29.96 -25.54
C PHE A 328 0.58 29.15 -26.56
N ALA A 329 0.79 29.72 -27.75
CA ALA A 329 1.56 29.05 -28.81
C ALA A 329 3.03 28.86 -28.40
N HIS A 330 3.54 29.77 -27.56
CA HIS A 330 4.85 29.66 -26.94
C HIS A 330 4.81 30.29 -25.55
N ASP A 331 5.47 29.66 -24.58
CA ASP A 331 5.36 30.07 -23.18
C ASP A 331 6.01 31.43 -22.87
N LEU A 332 7.13 31.73 -23.55
CA LEU A 332 7.72 33.08 -23.60
C LEU A 332 6.70 34.21 -23.85
N VAL A 333 5.62 33.96 -24.60
CA VAL A 333 4.54 34.95 -24.84
C VAL A 333 3.77 35.24 -23.56
N ARG A 334 3.43 34.18 -22.81
CA ARG A 334 2.78 34.28 -21.49
C ARG A 334 3.71 35.00 -20.51
N GLU A 335 4.95 34.53 -20.39
CA GLU A 335 5.96 35.11 -19.48
C GLU A 335 6.12 36.60 -19.74
N SER A 336 6.32 37.01 -21.00
CA SER A 336 6.49 38.44 -21.32
C SER A 336 5.26 39.29 -21.01
N LEU A 337 4.05 38.74 -21.17
CA LEU A 337 2.80 39.45 -20.81
C LEU A 337 2.60 39.53 -19.29
N TYR A 338 3.05 38.51 -18.56
CA TYR A 338 2.93 38.43 -17.12
C TYR A 338 4.00 39.30 -16.42
N ASP A 339 5.24 39.28 -16.90
CA ASP A 339 6.36 40.09 -16.39
C ASP A 339 6.16 41.60 -16.57
N GLU A 340 5.30 42.00 -17.51
CA GLU A 340 4.89 43.40 -17.68
C GLU A 340 3.89 43.87 -16.62
N LEU A 341 3.29 42.94 -15.86
CA LEU A 341 2.42 43.29 -14.74
C LEU A 341 3.25 43.80 -13.56
N GLY A 342 2.92 45.00 -13.09
CA GLY A 342 3.36 45.42 -11.75
C GLY A 342 2.77 44.49 -10.69
N GLU A 343 3.49 44.30 -9.59
CA GLU A 343 3.12 43.37 -8.51
C GLU A 343 1.68 43.54 -8.02
N GLN A 344 1.23 44.78 -7.78
CA GLN A 344 -0.14 45.08 -7.34
C GLN A 344 -1.22 44.76 -8.39
N GLU A 345 -0.88 44.84 -9.69
CA GLU A 345 -1.81 44.50 -10.76
C GLU A 345 -1.91 42.98 -10.91
N ALA A 346 -0.80 42.26 -10.80
CA ALA A 346 -0.79 40.80 -10.77
C ALA A 346 -1.66 40.27 -9.62
N ARG A 347 -1.44 40.76 -8.38
CA ARG A 347 -2.23 40.43 -7.19
C ARG A 347 -3.73 40.65 -7.40
N ARG A 348 -4.13 41.82 -7.92
CA ARG A 348 -5.52 42.14 -8.22
C ARG A 348 -6.14 41.21 -9.26
N ARG A 349 -5.40 40.84 -10.31
CA ARG A 349 -5.88 39.89 -11.32
C ARG A 349 -6.02 38.48 -10.76
N HIS A 350 -5.10 38.03 -9.90
CA HIS A 350 -5.22 36.77 -9.18
C HIS A 350 -6.47 36.75 -8.28
N ALA A 351 -6.71 37.81 -7.51
CA ALA A 351 -7.93 37.96 -6.70
C ALA A 351 -9.21 37.95 -7.56
N GLY A 352 -9.17 38.60 -8.73
CA GLY A 352 -10.27 38.59 -9.71
C GLY A 352 -10.59 37.19 -10.24
N VAL A 353 -9.58 36.36 -10.47
CA VAL A 353 -9.78 34.95 -10.86
C VAL A 353 -10.48 34.16 -9.76
N VAL A 354 -10.05 34.34 -8.50
CA VAL A 354 -10.68 33.67 -7.34
C VAL A 354 -12.14 34.08 -7.22
N GLY A 355 -12.44 35.39 -7.27
CA GLY A 355 -13.81 35.90 -7.23
C GLY A 355 -14.69 35.33 -8.34
N ALA A 356 -14.20 35.33 -9.58
CA ALA A 356 -14.94 34.78 -10.73
C ALA A 356 -15.28 33.29 -10.58
N LEU A 357 -14.40 32.50 -9.97
CA LEU A 357 -14.62 31.06 -9.75
C LEU A 357 -15.53 30.80 -8.54
N GLU A 358 -15.46 31.61 -7.49
CA GLU A 358 -16.38 31.54 -6.34
C GLU A 358 -17.82 31.91 -6.72
N ASP A 359 -17.99 32.94 -7.56
CA ASP A 359 -19.30 33.42 -8.00
C ASP A 359 -20.02 32.43 -8.94
N THR A 360 -19.28 31.49 -9.55
CA THR A 360 -19.83 30.51 -10.51
C THR A 360 -19.31 29.09 -10.24
N PRO A 361 -19.99 28.29 -9.39
CA PRO A 361 -19.56 26.94 -9.02
C PRO A 361 -19.36 25.98 -10.20
N GLU A 362 -20.10 26.16 -11.30
CA GLU A 362 -19.94 25.37 -12.53
C GLU A 362 -18.59 25.63 -13.23
N LEU A 363 -18.04 26.84 -13.09
CA LEU A 363 -16.71 27.18 -13.60
C LEU A 363 -15.62 26.66 -12.67
N ALA A 364 -15.82 26.72 -11.35
CA ALA A 364 -14.89 26.16 -10.38
C ALA A 364 -14.62 24.67 -10.64
N ARG A 365 -15.66 23.89 -11.04
CA ARG A 365 -15.51 22.48 -11.44
C ARG A 365 -14.63 22.23 -12.67
N ARG A 366 -14.31 23.28 -13.45
CA ARG A 366 -13.44 23.19 -14.64
C ARG A 366 -11.97 23.46 -14.32
N VAL A 367 -11.66 23.87 -13.10
CA VAL A 367 -10.34 24.25 -12.61
C VAL A 367 -9.94 23.30 -11.47
N PHE A 368 -8.64 23.02 -11.33
CA PHE A 368 -8.18 22.18 -10.22
C PHE A 368 -8.18 22.97 -8.90
N PRO A 369 -8.44 22.32 -7.75
CA PRO A 369 -8.33 22.96 -6.44
C PRO A 369 -6.96 23.62 -6.22
N SER A 370 -5.88 22.98 -6.71
CA SER A 370 -4.51 23.49 -6.63
C SER A 370 -4.34 24.82 -7.39
N ASP A 371 -4.90 24.95 -8.59
CA ASP A 371 -4.86 26.18 -9.38
C ASP A 371 -5.58 27.33 -8.67
N LEU A 372 -6.78 27.06 -8.13
CA LEU A 372 -7.53 28.04 -7.36
C LEU A 372 -6.74 28.47 -6.10
N ALA A 373 -6.12 27.51 -5.40
CA ALA A 373 -5.28 27.79 -4.24
C ALA A 373 -4.06 28.66 -4.58
N ARG A 374 -3.43 28.47 -5.75
CA ARG A 374 -2.36 29.37 -6.21
C ARG A 374 -2.87 30.75 -6.52
N HIS A 375 -3.99 30.88 -7.23
CA HIS A 375 -4.56 32.20 -7.47
C HIS A 375 -4.89 32.89 -6.14
N ALA A 376 -5.36 32.15 -5.14
CA ALA A 376 -5.64 32.70 -3.83
C ALA A 376 -4.37 33.10 -3.06
N TYR A 377 -3.29 32.31 -3.14
CA TYR A 377 -2.00 32.64 -2.54
C TYR A 377 -1.32 33.85 -3.21
N LEU A 378 -1.23 33.85 -4.56
CA LEU A 378 -0.62 34.93 -5.35
C LEU A 378 -1.43 36.23 -5.33
N ALA A 379 -2.70 36.19 -4.95
CA ALA A 379 -3.49 37.39 -4.72
C ALA A 379 -2.93 38.24 -3.56
N GLY A 380 -2.22 37.63 -2.60
CA GLY A 380 -1.65 38.34 -1.46
C GLY A 380 -2.69 39.18 -0.73
N ASP A 381 -2.35 40.45 -0.48
CA ASP A 381 -3.22 41.44 0.18
C ASP A 381 -4.44 41.90 -0.65
N ALA A 382 -4.55 41.49 -1.92
CA ALA A 382 -5.74 41.74 -2.73
C ALA A 382 -6.88 40.74 -2.47
N LEU A 383 -6.66 39.72 -1.64
CA LEU A 383 -7.65 38.74 -1.21
C LEU A 383 -7.63 38.63 0.31
N GLU A 384 -8.82 38.49 0.93
CA GLU A 384 -8.92 38.24 2.37
C GLU A 384 -8.13 36.96 2.76
N PRO A 385 -7.23 37.01 3.76
CA PRO A 385 -6.41 35.86 4.16
C PRO A 385 -7.22 34.59 4.45
N ALA A 386 -8.39 34.77 5.09
CA ALA A 386 -9.35 33.69 5.37
C ALA A 386 -9.81 32.92 4.12
N ARG A 387 -10.00 33.63 2.99
CA ARG A 387 -10.38 33.01 1.71
C ARG A 387 -9.21 32.25 1.11
N ALA A 388 -8.00 32.81 1.16
CA ALA A 388 -6.80 32.13 0.69
C ALA A 388 -6.53 30.82 1.45
N VAL A 389 -6.60 30.85 2.78
CA VAL A 389 -6.46 29.67 3.64
C VAL A 389 -7.47 28.59 3.28
N THR A 390 -8.73 28.95 3.02
CA THR A 390 -9.80 28.00 2.67
C THR A 390 -9.45 27.21 1.40
N HIS A 391 -8.99 27.91 0.35
CA HIS A 391 -8.60 27.27 -0.92
C HIS A 391 -7.33 26.44 -0.78
N LEU A 392 -6.34 26.91 -0.01
CA LEU A 392 -5.12 26.16 0.27
C LEU A 392 -5.41 24.86 1.02
N LEU A 393 -6.27 24.88 2.05
CA LEU A 393 -6.65 23.66 2.77
C LEU A 393 -7.52 22.72 1.91
N ALA A 394 -8.35 23.27 1.02
CA ALA A 394 -9.07 22.45 0.04
C ALA A 394 -8.11 21.75 -0.95
N ALA A 395 -7.10 22.46 -1.44
CA ALA A 395 -6.06 21.89 -2.29
C ALA A 395 -5.18 20.89 -1.53
N ALA A 396 -4.86 21.16 -0.26
CA ALA A 396 -4.17 20.21 0.60
C ALA A 396 -4.98 18.92 0.69
N ARG A 397 -6.27 18.98 1.04
CA ARG A 397 -7.14 17.80 1.09
C ARG A 397 -7.19 17.04 -0.25
N ASP A 398 -7.34 17.74 -1.37
CA ASP A 398 -7.35 17.14 -2.72
C ASP A 398 -6.03 16.44 -3.06
N ALA A 399 -4.89 17.11 -2.91
CA ALA A 399 -3.57 16.55 -3.17
C ALA A 399 -3.33 15.27 -2.39
N SER A 400 -3.72 15.34 -1.13
CA SER A 400 -3.58 14.31 -0.14
C SER A 400 -4.54 13.13 -0.51
N THR A 401 -5.68 13.38 -1.19
CA THR A 401 -6.51 12.31 -1.82
C THR A 401 -5.85 11.55 -2.96
N ARG A 402 -4.96 12.21 -3.69
CA ARG A 402 -4.21 11.65 -4.83
C ARG A 402 -2.83 11.14 -4.43
N MET A 403 -2.54 11.07 -3.13
CA MET A 403 -1.22 10.71 -2.57
C MET A 403 -0.08 11.64 -3.01
N ALA A 404 -0.41 12.88 -3.36
CA ALA A 404 0.58 13.93 -3.59
C ALA A 404 0.90 14.59 -2.24
N VAL A 405 1.60 13.86 -1.37
CA VAL A 405 1.75 14.28 0.03
C VAL A 405 2.66 15.50 0.17
N GLU A 406 3.71 15.61 -0.65
CA GLU A 406 4.55 16.80 -0.68
C GLU A 406 3.78 18.04 -1.16
N GLU A 407 2.84 17.86 -2.11
CA GLU A 407 1.93 18.94 -2.53
C GLU A 407 1.01 19.34 -1.37
N ALA A 408 0.44 18.37 -0.65
CA ALA A 408 -0.42 18.64 0.50
C ALA A 408 0.33 19.41 1.61
N ILE A 409 1.54 18.98 1.95
CA ILE A 409 2.44 19.66 2.89
C ILE A 409 2.74 21.09 2.40
N GLY A 410 3.02 21.27 1.10
CA GLY A 410 3.25 22.58 0.49
C GLY A 410 2.06 23.53 0.69
N HIS A 411 0.84 23.05 0.42
CA HIS A 411 -0.38 23.84 0.64
C HIS A 411 -0.63 24.15 2.11
N CYS A 412 -0.40 23.19 3.03
CA CYS A 412 -0.48 23.44 4.47
C CYS A 412 0.53 24.49 4.95
N ARG A 413 1.78 24.45 4.46
CA ARG A 413 2.81 25.46 4.78
C ARG A 413 2.42 26.85 4.29
N ARG A 414 1.92 26.98 3.05
CA ARG A 414 1.38 28.24 2.51
C ARG A 414 0.16 28.73 3.29
N ALA A 415 -0.73 27.82 3.70
CA ALA A 415 -1.88 28.17 4.53
C ALA A 415 -1.43 28.71 5.89
N LEU A 416 -0.41 28.10 6.50
CA LEU A 416 0.17 28.56 7.77
C LEU A 416 0.90 29.90 7.63
N GLU A 417 1.50 30.18 6.47
CA GLU A 417 2.11 31.48 6.16
C GLU A 417 1.06 32.59 6.06
N VAL A 418 -0.03 32.35 5.31
CA VAL A 418 -1.06 33.35 5.01
C VAL A 418 -2.05 33.56 6.16
N ALA A 419 -2.31 32.52 6.96
CA ALA A 419 -3.26 32.62 8.06
C ALA A 419 -2.85 33.72 9.06
N ASP A 420 -3.75 34.69 9.26
CA ASP A 420 -3.62 35.80 10.20
C ASP A 420 -4.30 35.49 11.53
N ASP A 421 -5.43 34.77 11.49
CA ASP A 421 -6.15 34.28 12.66
C ASP A 421 -5.33 33.25 13.45
N PRO A 422 -4.94 33.56 14.71
CA PRO A 422 -4.13 32.67 15.53
C PRO A 422 -4.75 31.28 15.75
N VAL A 423 -6.08 31.19 15.88
CA VAL A 423 -6.76 29.90 16.10
C VAL A 423 -6.59 29.00 14.87
N ARG A 424 -6.90 29.50 13.67
CA ARG A 424 -6.66 28.78 12.41
C ARG A 424 -5.19 28.41 12.22
N ARG A 425 -4.26 29.31 12.54
CA ARG A 425 -2.82 29.00 12.47
C ARG A 425 -2.44 27.78 13.32
N ALA A 426 -2.96 27.70 14.54
CA ALA A 426 -2.72 26.54 15.40
C ALA A 426 -3.31 25.26 14.81
N LEU A 427 -4.55 25.29 14.31
CA LEU A 427 -5.19 24.13 13.67
C LEU A 427 -4.41 23.65 12.43
N ILE A 428 -3.99 24.58 11.57
CA ILE A 428 -3.18 24.25 10.38
C ILE A 428 -1.84 23.63 10.79
N ALA A 429 -1.21 24.13 11.85
CA ALA A 429 0.05 23.57 12.36
C ALA A 429 -0.14 22.15 12.91
N LEU A 430 -1.23 21.87 13.63
CA LEU A 430 -1.58 20.52 14.07
C LEU A 430 -1.84 19.57 12.89
N ASP A 431 -2.54 20.04 11.86
CA ASP A 431 -2.83 19.27 10.64
C ASP A 431 -1.56 18.98 9.84
N LEU A 432 -0.69 19.98 9.68
CA LEU A 432 0.64 19.84 9.07
C LEU A 432 1.50 18.83 9.84
N GLY A 433 1.48 18.89 11.18
CA GLY A 433 2.19 17.93 12.03
C GLY A 433 1.74 16.49 11.81
N ARG A 434 0.43 16.26 11.63
CA ARG A 434 -0.08 14.92 11.26
C ARG A 434 0.46 14.49 9.89
N HIS A 435 0.38 15.34 8.87
CA HIS A 435 0.89 15.02 7.53
C HIS A 435 2.38 14.69 7.51
N LEU A 436 3.20 15.49 8.20
CA LEU A 436 4.65 15.27 8.28
C LEU A 436 4.98 13.97 9.02
N ARG A 437 4.21 13.62 10.06
CA ARG A 437 4.40 12.37 10.80
C ARG A 437 4.13 11.16 9.89
N HIS A 438 3.04 11.20 9.13
CA HIS A 438 2.71 10.10 8.21
C HIS A 438 3.81 9.88 7.16
N GLU A 439 4.49 10.94 6.70
CA GLU A 439 5.64 10.85 5.78
C GLU A 439 6.96 10.44 6.46
N GLY A 440 6.95 10.22 7.78
CA GLY A 440 8.15 9.87 8.54
C GLY A 440 9.09 11.07 8.83
N ASP A 441 8.72 12.30 8.46
CA ASP A 441 9.43 13.51 8.87
C ASP A 441 9.09 13.86 10.33
N ARG A 442 9.68 13.10 11.25
CA ARG A 442 9.43 13.22 12.69
C ARG A 442 9.81 14.59 13.24
N GLU A 443 10.91 15.17 12.77
CA GLU A 443 11.39 16.47 13.25
C GLU A 443 10.50 17.61 12.73
N GLY A 444 10.12 17.58 11.45
CA GLY A 444 9.16 18.55 10.90
C GLY A 444 7.79 18.45 11.57
N ALA A 445 7.30 17.21 11.79
CA ALA A 445 6.03 16.97 12.48
C ALA A 445 6.05 17.56 13.89
N TRP A 446 7.14 17.31 14.60
CA TRP A 446 7.37 17.80 15.93
C TRP A 446 7.36 19.34 16.00
N GLN A 447 8.10 20.01 15.11
CA GLN A 447 8.13 21.48 15.05
C GLN A 447 6.74 22.08 14.81
N ALA A 448 5.94 21.45 13.94
CA ALA A 448 4.58 21.88 13.68
C ALA A 448 3.66 21.69 14.90
N PHE A 449 3.79 20.57 15.63
CA PHE A 449 3.05 20.36 16.88
C PHE A 449 3.45 21.33 17.99
N GLU A 450 4.75 21.58 18.20
CA GLU A 450 5.24 22.59 19.16
C GLU A 450 4.68 23.97 18.84
N GLN A 451 4.67 24.36 17.56
CA GLN A 451 4.10 25.63 17.12
C GLN A 451 2.59 25.72 17.39
N GLY A 452 1.83 24.68 17.06
CA GLY A 452 0.38 24.64 17.32
C GLY A 452 0.06 24.76 18.82
N VAL A 453 0.79 24.02 19.66
CA VAL A 453 0.65 24.10 21.12
C VAL A 453 1.07 25.47 21.66
N ALA A 454 2.16 26.05 21.17
CA ALA A 454 2.63 27.37 21.60
C ALA A 454 1.58 28.45 21.31
N ILE A 455 0.99 28.46 20.11
CA ILE A 455 -0.07 29.40 19.75
C ILE A 455 -1.30 29.19 20.66
N ALA A 456 -1.69 27.94 20.92
CA ALA A 456 -2.80 27.63 21.82
C ALA A 456 -2.55 28.13 23.26
N ARG A 457 -1.30 28.05 23.73
CA ARG A 457 -0.88 28.58 25.04
C ARG A 457 -0.92 30.11 25.08
N ASP A 458 -0.41 30.76 24.03
CA ASP A 458 -0.34 32.22 23.95
C ASP A 458 -1.73 32.85 23.90
N LEU A 459 -2.69 32.18 23.25
CA LEU A 459 -4.09 32.59 23.22
C LEU A 459 -4.84 32.33 24.53
N ASP A 460 -4.24 31.54 25.43
CA ASP A 460 -4.85 31.10 26.69
C ASP A 460 -6.20 30.36 26.50
N ASP A 461 -6.43 29.79 25.31
CA ASP A 461 -7.68 29.14 24.91
C ASP A 461 -7.71 27.67 25.32
N GLY A 462 -8.56 27.35 26.30
CA GLY A 462 -8.73 25.99 26.83
C GLY A 462 -9.21 24.98 25.78
N LYS A 463 -10.07 25.37 24.83
CA LYS A 463 -10.58 24.45 23.79
C LYS A 463 -9.49 24.09 22.80
N LEU A 464 -8.74 25.09 22.34
CA LEU A 464 -7.66 24.88 21.40
C LEU A 464 -6.51 24.08 22.04
N LEU A 465 -6.22 24.32 23.32
CA LEU A 465 -5.29 23.50 24.10
C LEU A 465 -5.77 22.05 24.22
N ALA A 466 -7.06 21.82 24.47
CA ALA A 466 -7.62 20.47 24.51
C ALA A 466 -7.52 19.78 23.15
N ARG A 467 -7.84 20.47 22.07
CA ARG A 467 -7.69 19.97 20.70
C ARG A 467 -6.26 19.59 20.37
N ALA A 468 -5.29 20.45 20.71
CA ALA A 468 -3.87 20.15 20.54
C ALA A 468 -3.42 18.94 21.38
N ALA A 469 -3.83 18.88 22.65
CA ALA A 469 -3.50 17.80 23.57
C ALA A 469 -4.05 16.45 23.11
N LEU A 470 -5.32 16.42 22.67
CA LEU A 470 -5.97 15.21 22.16
C LEU A 470 -5.39 14.78 20.81
N THR A 471 -5.06 15.74 19.93
CA THR A 471 -4.35 15.44 18.68
C THR A 471 -3.01 14.77 18.96
N LEU A 472 -2.24 15.29 19.93
CA LEU A 472 -0.96 14.72 20.38
C LEU A 472 -1.14 13.33 21.05
N HIS A 473 -2.21 13.15 21.81
CA HIS A 473 -2.51 11.88 22.47
C HIS A 473 -2.79 10.76 21.47
N GLN A 474 -3.56 11.03 20.42
CA GLN A 474 -3.85 10.08 19.33
C GLN A 474 -2.62 9.65 18.52
N THR A 475 -1.53 10.41 18.58
CA THR A 475 -0.31 10.12 17.79
C THR A 475 0.45 8.89 18.26
N GLY A 476 0.23 8.48 19.52
CA GLY A 476 0.87 7.30 20.11
C GLY A 476 2.39 7.40 20.28
N ASP A 477 3.01 8.58 20.11
CA ASP A 477 4.47 8.69 20.23
C ASP A 477 4.91 8.46 21.70
N HIS A 478 5.84 7.52 21.85
CA HIS A 478 6.40 7.11 23.13
C HIS A 478 7.79 7.73 23.36
N ASP A 479 8.32 8.53 22.43
CA ASP A 479 9.53 9.30 22.70
C ASP A 479 9.31 10.23 23.91
N GLU A 480 10.34 10.33 24.75
CA GLU A 480 10.30 11.06 26.01
C GLU A 480 9.98 12.54 25.79
N ARG A 481 10.46 13.11 24.66
CA ARG A 481 10.17 14.49 24.28
C ARG A 481 8.69 14.67 23.94
N ALA A 482 8.13 13.77 23.13
CA ALA A 482 6.73 13.80 22.74
C ALA A 482 5.79 13.57 23.94
N GLY A 483 6.14 12.62 24.80
CA GLY A 483 5.41 12.36 26.05
C GLY A 483 5.33 13.59 26.95
N ARG A 484 6.44 14.32 27.16
CA ARG A 484 6.44 15.54 27.99
C ARG A 484 5.54 16.65 27.41
N LEU A 485 5.57 16.88 26.10
CA LEU A 485 4.71 17.90 25.49
C LEU A 485 3.23 17.50 25.57
N ARG A 486 2.91 16.24 25.24
CA ARG A 486 1.55 15.70 25.34
C ARG A 486 1.02 15.84 26.77
N ASP A 487 1.73 15.28 27.75
CA ASP A 487 1.28 15.21 29.13
C ASP A 487 1.17 16.61 29.76
N GLY A 488 2.12 17.50 29.46
CA GLY A 488 2.08 18.90 29.90
C GLY A 488 0.89 19.65 29.30
N THR A 489 0.58 19.43 28.02
CA THR A 489 -0.55 20.09 27.34
C THR A 489 -1.89 19.53 27.82
N LEU A 490 -2.01 18.21 28.05
CA LEU A 490 -3.19 17.59 28.66
C LEU A 490 -3.52 18.20 30.02
N ARG A 491 -2.52 18.28 30.91
CA ARG A 491 -2.71 18.87 32.26
C ARG A 491 -3.12 20.35 32.20
N GLN A 492 -2.52 21.11 31.29
CA GLN A 492 -2.86 22.52 31.10
C GLN A 492 -4.27 22.71 30.55
N ALA A 493 -4.66 21.95 29.52
CA ALA A 493 -6.01 21.97 28.97
C ALA A 493 -7.04 21.58 30.04
N TYR A 494 -6.74 20.54 30.82
CA TYR A 494 -7.59 20.07 31.90
C TYR A 494 -7.82 21.15 32.96
N ALA A 495 -6.75 21.75 33.48
CA ALA A 495 -6.84 22.81 34.48
C ALA A 495 -7.68 24.01 33.99
N LYS A 496 -7.68 24.29 32.68
CA LYS A 496 -8.49 25.37 32.09
C LYS A 496 -9.96 25.02 31.88
N LEU A 497 -10.25 23.86 31.31
CA LEU A 497 -11.62 23.50 30.93
C LEU A 497 -12.41 22.89 32.08
N VAL A 498 -11.74 22.19 32.99
CA VAL A 498 -12.37 21.47 34.10
C VAL A 498 -12.25 22.25 35.42
N GLY A 499 -11.12 22.92 35.66
CA GLY A 499 -10.95 23.84 36.79
C GLY A 499 -10.30 23.25 38.05
N ASP A 500 -10.02 21.94 38.08
CA ASP A 500 -9.32 21.27 39.19
C ASP A 500 -7.83 21.02 38.86
N ASP A 501 -6.93 21.11 39.85
CA ASP A 501 -5.56 20.59 39.69
C ASP A 501 -5.64 19.06 39.61
N PRO A 502 -5.31 18.45 38.45
CA PRO A 502 -5.43 17.01 38.30
C PRO A 502 -4.53 16.21 39.25
N GLY A 503 -3.53 16.85 39.87
CA GLY A 503 -2.51 16.20 40.69
C GLY A 503 -1.62 15.26 39.88
N THR A 504 -0.51 14.78 40.46
CA THR A 504 0.40 13.85 39.77
C THR A 504 -0.12 12.41 39.73
N SER A 505 -1.21 12.09 40.44
CA SER A 505 -1.77 10.74 40.55
C SER A 505 -2.64 10.31 39.36
N ARG A 506 -3.18 11.24 38.58
CA ARG A 506 -4.00 10.92 37.40
C ARG A 506 -3.14 10.62 36.18
N SER A 507 -3.50 9.55 35.46
CA SER A 507 -2.82 9.15 34.23
C SER A 507 -3.15 10.10 33.08
N PRO A 508 -2.30 10.24 32.05
CA PRO A 508 -2.62 10.99 30.83
C PRO A 508 -3.93 10.53 30.17
N ASP A 509 -4.23 9.23 30.19
CA ASP A 509 -5.45 8.65 29.64
C ASP A 509 -6.69 9.15 30.38
N ASP A 510 -6.67 9.18 31.72
CA ASP A 510 -7.79 9.69 32.53
C ASP A 510 -8.08 11.16 32.20
N LEU A 511 -7.02 11.96 32.04
CA LEU A 511 -7.15 13.37 31.65
C LEU A 511 -7.73 13.53 30.26
N ALA A 512 -7.26 12.73 29.29
CA ALA A 512 -7.78 12.75 27.92
C ALA A 512 -9.26 12.37 27.89
N GLN A 513 -9.68 11.35 28.64
CA GLN A 513 -11.08 10.93 28.71
C GLN A 513 -11.99 12.03 29.26
N GLU A 514 -11.62 12.65 30.38
CA GLU A 514 -12.44 13.72 30.96
C GLU A 514 -12.45 14.98 30.08
N LEU A 515 -11.32 15.30 29.43
CA LEU A 515 -11.23 16.39 28.47
C LEU A 515 -12.17 16.18 27.28
N THR A 516 -12.23 14.97 26.71
CA THR A 516 -13.11 14.68 25.56
C THR A 516 -14.59 14.91 25.91
N VAL A 517 -15.02 14.62 27.15
CA VAL A 517 -16.39 14.90 27.62
C VAL A 517 -16.66 16.40 27.64
N HIS A 518 -15.71 17.21 28.12
CA HIS A 518 -15.84 18.66 28.17
C HIS A 518 -15.81 19.29 26.77
N VAL A 519 -14.94 18.81 25.87
CA VAL A 519 -14.91 19.23 24.46
C VAL A 519 -16.26 18.98 23.79
N LEU A 520 -16.83 17.78 23.94
CA LEU A 520 -18.15 17.44 23.40
C LEU A 520 -19.27 18.31 23.99
N MET A 521 -19.25 18.57 25.30
CA MET A 521 -20.24 19.43 25.95
C MET A 521 -20.19 20.86 25.40
N LEU A 522 -18.99 21.41 25.24
CA LEU A 522 -18.80 22.75 24.70
C LEU A 522 -19.18 22.84 23.22
N ALA A 523 -18.80 21.85 22.40
CA ALA A 523 -19.15 21.80 20.98
C ALA A 523 -20.67 21.77 20.78
N ARG A 524 -21.39 20.93 21.53
CA ARG A 524 -22.86 20.88 21.48
C ARG A 524 -23.52 22.19 21.95
N ARG A 525 -22.97 22.83 22.98
CA ARG A 525 -23.51 24.10 23.50
C ARG A 525 -23.36 25.22 22.48
N ASP A 526 -22.25 25.23 21.75
CA ASP A 526 -21.89 26.31 20.84
C ASP A 526 -22.36 26.04 19.39
N ASP A 527 -23.02 24.90 19.13
CA ASP A 527 -23.52 24.45 17.82
C ASP A 527 -22.42 24.43 16.74
N ASP A 528 -21.24 23.93 17.13
CA ASP A 528 -20.05 23.85 16.29
C ASP A 528 -19.83 22.42 15.78
N ASP A 529 -20.22 22.17 14.53
CA ASP A 529 -20.12 20.85 13.89
C ASP A 529 -18.68 20.37 13.71
N ASP A 530 -17.74 21.28 13.45
CA ASP A 530 -16.33 20.92 13.23
C ASP A 530 -15.67 20.49 14.54
N GLU A 531 -15.97 21.19 15.63
CA GLU A 531 -15.51 20.81 16.96
C GLU A 531 -16.26 19.58 17.49
N LEU A 532 -17.54 19.42 17.14
CA LEU A 532 -18.33 18.25 17.52
C LEU A 532 -17.81 16.98 16.83
N MET A 533 -17.55 17.02 15.52
CA MET A 533 -16.93 15.89 14.80
C MET A 533 -15.58 15.52 15.41
N PHE A 534 -14.72 16.51 15.67
CA PHE A 534 -13.43 16.28 16.32
C PHE A 534 -13.60 15.64 17.71
N GLY A 535 -14.48 16.19 18.54
CA GLY A 535 -14.74 15.69 19.89
C GLY A 535 -15.32 14.28 19.89
N LEU A 536 -16.20 13.94 18.95
CA LEU A 536 -16.81 12.62 18.81
C LEU A 536 -15.77 11.57 18.44
N TRP A 537 -14.91 11.87 17.46
CA TRP A 537 -13.76 11.03 17.09
C TRP A 537 -12.80 10.85 18.27
N ALA A 538 -12.36 11.95 18.87
CA ALA A 538 -11.42 11.91 19.99
C ALA A 538 -11.99 11.10 21.17
N ARG A 539 -13.26 11.29 21.52
CA ARG A 539 -13.93 10.52 22.59
C ARG A 539 -13.98 9.05 22.24
N HIS A 540 -14.44 8.71 21.02
CA HIS A 540 -14.56 7.35 20.55
C HIS A 540 -13.24 6.58 20.68
N ASP A 541 -12.14 7.17 20.22
CA ASP A 541 -10.82 6.55 20.26
C ASP A 541 -10.28 6.43 21.69
N THR A 542 -10.45 7.47 22.49
CA THR A 542 -9.90 7.52 23.86
C THR A 542 -10.59 6.53 24.81
N ILE A 543 -11.88 6.21 24.57
CA ILE A 543 -12.61 5.25 25.43
C ILE A 543 -12.59 3.82 24.94
N TRP A 544 -11.99 3.54 23.78
CA TRP A 544 -12.09 2.22 23.22
C TRP A 544 -11.58 1.16 24.19
N GLY A 545 -12.47 0.26 24.63
CA GLY A 545 -12.15 -0.80 25.59
C GLY A 545 -13.40 -1.56 26.03
N LEU A 546 -13.20 -2.67 26.73
CA LEU A 546 -14.30 -3.49 27.24
C LEU A 546 -15.21 -2.66 28.17
N GLY A 547 -16.53 -2.77 27.97
CA GLY A 547 -17.52 -2.02 28.76
C GLY A 547 -17.92 -0.65 28.20
N THR A 548 -17.23 -0.12 27.17
CA THR A 548 -17.57 1.22 26.61
C THR A 548 -18.41 1.16 25.34
N ALA A 549 -18.68 -0.03 24.81
CA ALA A 549 -19.41 -0.24 23.55
C ALA A 549 -20.78 0.48 23.48
N ALA A 550 -21.56 0.48 24.56
CA ALA A 550 -22.86 1.15 24.61
C ALA A 550 -22.76 2.68 24.48
N GLU A 551 -21.68 3.27 24.98
CA GLU A 551 -21.39 4.68 24.76
C GLU A 551 -20.89 4.91 23.34
N ARG A 552 -19.98 4.06 22.84
CA ARG A 552 -19.45 4.18 21.48
C ARG A 552 -20.52 4.09 20.40
N VAL A 553 -21.55 3.26 20.55
CA VAL A 553 -22.71 3.23 19.63
C VAL A 553 -23.37 4.62 19.53
N LYS A 554 -23.58 5.30 20.65
CA LYS A 554 -24.19 6.64 20.65
C LYS A 554 -23.27 7.68 20.00
N LEU A 555 -21.96 7.58 20.24
CA LEU A 555 -20.98 8.49 19.65
C LEU A 555 -20.95 8.35 18.12
N VAL A 556 -20.90 7.12 17.60
CA VAL A 556 -20.87 6.89 16.15
C VAL A 556 -22.22 7.21 15.50
N ASP A 557 -23.35 7.01 16.18
CA ASP A 557 -24.66 7.45 15.69
C ASP A 557 -24.71 8.97 15.50
N GLU A 558 -24.28 9.74 16.51
CA GLU A 558 -24.20 11.19 16.40
C GLU A 558 -23.18 11.62 15.33
N LEU A 559 -22.02 10.95 15.26
CA LEU A 559 -20.99 11.25 14.26
C LEU A 559 -21.50 11.02 12.82
N MET A 560 -22.27 9.96 12.59
CA MET A 560 -22.94 9.71 11.30
C MET A 560 -23.95 10.82 10.96
N ASP A 561 -24.69 11.32 11.95
CA ASP A 561 -25.66 12.39 11.74
C ASP A 561 -24.97 13.73 11.43
N VAL A 562 -23.89 14.07 12.14
CA VAL A 562 -23.09 15.27 11.83
C VAL A 562 -22.46 15.15 10.45
N ALA A 563 -21.87 13.99 10.12
CA ALA A 563 -21.29 13.71 8.82
C ALA A 563 -22.29 13.87 7.66
N ARG A 564 -23.53 13.40 7.83
CA ARG A 564 -24.59 13.57 6.81
C ARG A 564 -24.97 15.02 6.60
N ARG A 565 -25.12 15.81 7.67
CA ARG A 565 -25.55 17.22 7.56
C ARG A 565 -24.44 18.13 7.04
N THR A 566 -23.17 17.83 7.34
CA THR A 566 -22.00 18.55 6.79
C THR A 566 -21.62 18.07 5.39
N GLY A 567 -22.15 16.92 4.96
CA GLY A 567 -21.83 16.31 3.67
C GLY A 567 -20.49 15.56 3.66
N ASP A 568 -19.91 15.29 4.83
CA ASP A 568 -18.70 14.48 5.01
C ASP A 568 -19.03 12.98 4.92
N ARG A 569 -19.08 12.47 3.69
CA ARG A 569 -19.38 11.07 3.41
C ARG A 569 -18.32 10.11 3.93
N ASP A 570 -17.11 10.60 4.19
CA ASP A 570 -15.96 9.77 4.54
C ASP A 570 -16.11 9.34 5.99
N THR A 571 -16.36 10.34 6.83
CA THR A 571 -16.70 10.17 8.23
C THR A 571 -17.97 9.32 8.40
N GLU A 572 -19.00 9.51 7.56
CA GLU A 572 -20.22 8.68 7.63
C GLU A 572 -19.91 7.19 7.42
N LEU A 573 -19.08 6.85 6.43
CA LEU A 573 -18.75 5.47 6.12
C LEU A 573 -17.85 4.83 7.20
N LEU A 574 -16.83 5.56 7.69
CA LEU A 574 -15.98 5.09 8.79
C LEU A 574 -16.78 4.87 10.08
N ALA A 575 -17.65 5.81 10.44
CA ALA A 575 -18.53 5.67 11.60
C ALA A 575 -19.48 4.47 11.44
N SER A 576 -19.96 4.20 10.21
CA SER A 576 -20.77 3.02 9.90
C SER A 576 -20.03 1.68 10.14
N SER A 577 -18.72 1.62 9.87
CA SER A 577 -17.87 0.46 10.17
C SER A 577 -17.71 0.30 11.69
N LEU A 578 -17.27 1.34 12.39
CA LEU A 578 -17.06 1.30 13.84
C LEU A 578 -18.33 0.93 14.63
N ARG A 579 -19.50 1.30 14.11
CA ARG A 579 -20.79 0.96 14.69
C ARG A 579 -21.07 -0.55 14.74
N TRP A 580 -20.78 -1.31 13.68
CA TRP A 580 -21.04 -2.75 13.71
C TRP A 580 -20.14 -3.44 14.73
N VAL A 581 -18.89 -2.98 14.88
CA VAL A 581 -17.95 -3.51 15.89
C VAL A 581 -18.49 -3.27 17.30
N ALA A 582 -18.99 -2.07 17.60
CA ALA A 582 -19.57 -1.77 18.91
C ALA A 582 -20.85 -2.58 19.20
N LEU A 583 -21.68 -2.86 18.20
CA LEU A 583 -22.85 -3.75 18.36
C LEU A 583 -22.43 -5.20 18.63
N LEU A 584 -21.37 -5.67 17.97
CA LEU A 584 -20.81 -6.99 18.21
C LEU A 584 -20.34 -7.13 19.67
N GLU A 585 -19.66 -6.13 20.22
CA GLU A 585 -19.22 -6.10 21.63
C GLU A 585 -20.38 -6.20 22.63
N LEU A 586 -21.54 -5.62 22.29
CA LEU A 586 -22.76 -5.73 23.10
C LEU A 586 -23.47 -7.08 22.95
N GLY A 587 -22.99 -7.94 22.06
CA GLY A 587 -23.65 -9.18 21.69
C GLY A 587 -25.00 -8.96 20.99
N ASP A 588 -25.16 -7.82 20.30
CA ASP A 588 -26.37 -7.46 19.57
C ASP A 588 -26.34 -8.03 18.13
N PRO A 589 -27.31 -8.90 17.73
CA PRO A 589 -27.36 -9.45 16.38
C PRO A 589 -27.55 -8.41 15.27
N ALA A 590 -27.97 -7.18 15.58
CA ALA A 590 -28.09 -6.09 14.61
C ALA A 590 -26.74 -5.68 13.98
N TYR A 591 -25.61 -6.14 14.53
CA TYR A 591 -24.29 -5.91 13.92
C TYR A 591 -24.21 -6.38 12.47
N LEU A 592 -24.90 -7.47 12.09
CA LEU A 592 -24.89 -7.98 10.71
C LEU A 592 -25.64 -7.07 9.75
N ASP A 593 -26.78 -6.53 10.18
CA ASP A 593 -27.55 -5.58 9.38
C ASP A 593 -26.76 -4.28 9.19
N GLN A 594 -26.11 -3.79 10.25
CA GLN A 594 -25.23 -2.64 10.21
C GLN A 594 -24.00 -2.88 9.31
N TYR A 595 -23.36 -4.04 9.42
CA TYR A 595 -22.27 -4.45 8.54
C TYR A 595 -22.72 -4.50 7.08
N GLY A 596 -23.89 -5.07 6.79
CA GLY A 596 -24.47 -5.07 5.45
C GLY A 596 -24.75 -3.67 4.91
N ALA A 597 -25.19 -2.74 5.78
CA ALA A 597 -25.37 -1.34 5.43
C ALA A 597 -24.04 -0.65 5.11
N PHE A 598 -22.99 -0.90 5.90
CA PHE A 598 -21.62 -0.43 5.63
C PHE A 598 -21.10 -0.97 4.29
N VAL A 599 -21.17 -2.28 4.04
CA VAL A 599 -20.75 -2.90 2.77
C VAL A 599 -21.50 -2.27 1.60
N SER A 600 -22.81 -2.10 1.73
CA SER A 600 -23.64 -1.49 0.70
C SER A 600 -23.30 -0.01 0.45
N LEU A 601 -23.00 0.74 1.50
CA LEU A 601 -22.56 2.14 1.42
C LEU A 601 -21.20 2.22 0.71
N ALA A 602 -20.27 1.34 1.08
CA ALA A 602 -18.95 1.21 0.45
C ALA A 602 -19.03 0.75 -1.01
N GLU A 603 -19.94 -0.14 -1.39
CA GLU A 603 -20.05 -0.59 -2.79
C GLU A 603 -20.76 0.43 -3.69
N ARG A 604 -21.77 1.15 -3.17
CA ARG A 604 -22.50 2.17 -3.95
C ARG A 604 -21.76 3.49 -4.08
N HIS A 605 -21.04 3.86 -3.02
CA HIS A 605 -20.51 5.20 -2.84
C HIS A 605 -19.06 5.21 -2.39
N GLY A 606 -18.51 4.06 -2.02
CA GLY A 606 -17.12 3.95 -1.62
C GLY A 606 -16.21 4.19 -2.81
N THR A 607 -15.23 5.04 -2.54
CA THR A 607 -14.07 5.21 -3.39
C THR A 607 -13.06 4.11 -3.06
N PRO A 608 -12.06 3.85 -3.93
CA PRO A 608 -11.07 2.78 -3.71
C PRO A 608 -10.33 2.79 -2.36
N ARG A 609 -10.37 3.91 -1.63
CA ARG A 609 -9.88 4.07 -0.25
C ARG A 609 -10.53 3.25 0.87
N PHE A 610 -11.66 2.62 0.59
CA PHE A 610 -12.42 1.87 1.58
C PHE A 610 -12.36 0.39 1.20
N ALA A 611 -11.45 0.04 0.29
CA ALA A 611 -11.27 -1.31 -0.20
C ALA A 611 -10.57 -2.18 0.86
N GLU A 612 -9.49 -1.72 1.49
CA GLU A 612 -8.89 -2.28 2.71
C GLU A 612 -9.87 -2.26 3.90
N ALA A 613 -10.55 -1.15 4.22
CA ALA A 613 -11.52 -1.14 5.33
C ALA A 613 -12.63 -2.20 5.11
N LEU A 614 -13.14 -2.28 3.88
CA LEU A 614 -14.10 -3.30 3.47
C LEU A 614 -13.49 -4.71 3.49
N PHE A 615 -12.23 -4.86 3.11
CA PHE A 615 -11.49 -6.12 3.14
C PHE A 615 -11.27 -6.60 4.58
N ILE A 616 -10.79 -5.74 5.47
CA ILE A 616 -10.55 -6.00 6.90
C ILE A 616 -11.85 -6.46 7.53
N ASP A 617 -12.92 -5.68 7.36
CA ASP A 617 -14.23 -6.01 7.95
C ASP A 617 -14.82 -7.30 7.33
N LYS A 618 -14.62 -7.54 6.02
CA LYS A 618 -14.98 -8.81 5.36
C LYS A 618 -14.22 -9.99 5.95
N ASN A 619 -12.91 -9.87 6.16
CA ASN A 619 -12.11 -10.92 6.79
C ASN A 619 -12.62 -11.20 8.22
N ILE A 620 -12.80 -10.16 9.04
CA ILE A 620 -13.24 -10.29 10.43
C ILE A 620 -14.59 -11.02 10.51
N VAL A 621 -15.58 -10.57 9.72
CA VAL A 621 -16.93 -11.17 9.74
C VAL A 621 -16.90 -12.61 9.20
N CYS A 622 -16.12 -12.90 8.16
CA CYS A 622 -15.96 -14.28 7.66
C CYS A 622 -15.32 -15.19 8.70
N THR A 623 -14.24 -14.75 9.35
CA THR A 623 -13.56 -15.48 10.43
C THR A 623 -14.50 -15.74 11.61
N LEU A 624 -15.26 -14.74 12.04
CA LEU A 624 -16.25 -14.88 13.11
C LEU A 624 -17.31 -15.93 12.80
N GLN A 625 -17.79 -15.95 11.54
CA GLN A 625 -18.81 -16.89 11.05
C GLN A 625 -18.24 -18.28 10.72
N GLY A 626 -16.93 -18.49 10.82
CA GLY A 626 -16.27 -19.75 10.46
C GLY A 626 -16.15 -19.99 8.95
N ARG A 627 -16.29 -18.94 8.13
CA ARG A 627 -16.09 -18.97 6.67
C ARG A 627 -14.61 -18.73 6.36
N PHE A 628 -13.75 -19.65 6.82
CA PHE A 628 -12.30 -19.44 6.80
C PHE A 628 -11.73 -19.37 5.38
N GLU A 629 -12.24 -20.13 4.42
CA GLU A 629 -11.76 -20.06 3.03
C GLU A 629 -11.94 -18.64 2.47
N GLU A 630 -13.14 -18.07 2.59
CA GLU A 630 -13.41 -16.68 2.20
C GLU A 630 -12.52 -15.70 2.98
N ALA A 631 -12.30 -15.92 4.28
CA ALA A 631 -11.42 -15.08 5.09
C ALA A 631 -9.97 -15.10 4.57
N HIS A 632 -9.43 -16.26 4.17
CA HIS A 632 -8.11 -16.34 3.54
C HIS A 632 -8.10 -15.74 2.14
N GLU A 633 -9.14 -15.93 1.33
CA GLU A 633 -9.22 -15.28 0.01
C GLU A 633 -9.18 -13.77 0.13
N HIS A 634 -9.90 -13.23 1.12
CA HIS A 634 -9.82 -11.82 1.45
C HIS A 634 -8.37 -11.45 1.80
N LEU A 635 -7.72 -12.18 2.72
CA LEU A 635 -6.34 -11.92 3.11
C LEU A 635 -5.39 -12.00 1.91
N ASP A 636 -5.48 -13.02 1.07
CA ASP A 636 -4.61 -13.23 -0.09
C ASP A 636 -4.84 -12.17 -1.18
N ARG A 637 -6.06 -11.65 -1.33
CA ARG A 637 -6.35 -10.53 -2.24
C ARG A 637 -5.94 -9.18 -1.66
N GLY A 638 -6.03 -9.01 -0.34
CA GLY A 638 -5.70 -7.77 0.36
C GLY A 638 -4.21 -7.60 0.66
N LEU A 639 -3.54 -8.66 1.12
CA LEU A 639 -2.14 -8.71 1.58
C LEU A 639 -1.13 -8.17 0.55
N PRO A 640 -1.22 -8.45 -0.76
CA PRO A 640 -0.34 -7.84 -1.75
C PRO A 640 -0.41 -6.30 -1.74
N GLY A 641 -1.59 -5.73 -1.46
CA GLY A 641 -1.79 -4.29 -1.25
C GLY A 641 -1.25 -3.76 0.09
N PHE A 642 -1.02 -4.63 1.09
CA PHE A 642 -0.33 -4.26 2.34
C PHE A 642 1.19 -4.43 2.24
N CYS A 643 1.70 -5.37 1.44
CA CYS A 643 3.11 -5.76 1.50
C CYS A 643 4.06 -4.87 0.68
N GLU A 644 3.59 -4.17 -0.35
CA GLU A 644 4.44 -3.32 -1.18
C GLU A 644 4.54 -1.91 -0.61
N GLY A 645 5.36 -1.75 0.42
CA GLY A 645 5.46 -0.48 1.09
C GLY A 645 4.14 -0.16 1.79
N ALA A 646 3.90 -0.76 2.94
CA ALA A 646 2.94 -0.18 3.87
C ALA A 646 3.65 0.20 5.15
N HIS A 647 3.12 1.25 5.79
CA HIS A 647 3.57 1.70 7.08
C HIS A 647 3.57 0.50 8.05
N PRO A 648 4.62 0.32 8.88
CA PRO A 648 4.75 -0.87 9.75
C PRO A 648 3.50 -1.19 10.58
N GLY A 649 2.76 -0.17 11.05
CA GLY A 649 1.51 -0.36 11.79
C GLY A 649 0.40 -1.09 11.02
N LEU A 650 0.29 -0.87 9.71
CA LEU A 650 -0.71 -1.50 8.86
C LEU A 650 -0.34 -2.97 8.56
N LEU A 651 0.94 -3.24 8.34
CA LEU A 651 1.47 -4.61 8.23
C LEU A 651 1.27 -5.41 9.52
N ALA A 652 1.52 -4.80 10.67
CA ALA A 652 1.27 -5.43 11.97
C ALA A 652 -0.22 -5.77 12.18
N MET A 653 -1.13 -4.96 11.64
CA MET A 653 -2.57 -5.24 11.67
C MET A 653 -2.97 -6.39 10.73
N ALA A 654 -2.38 -6.47 9.53
CA ALA A 654 -2.60 -7.59 8.62
C ALA A 654 -2.11 -8.92 9.21
N ASP A 655 -0.92 -8.90 9.85
CA ASP A 655 -0.42 -10.05 10.59
C ASP A 655 -1.35 -10.44 11.74
N GLN A 656 -1.91 -9.46 12.47
CA GLN A 656 -2.90 -9.72 13.52
C GLN A 656 -4.17 -10.39 12.95
N LEU A 657 -4.69 -9.94 11.82
CA LEU A 657 -5.86 -10.55 11.16
C LEU A 657 -5.60 -11.99 10.72
N LEU A 658 -4.41 -12.24 10.16
CA LEU A 658 -4.00 -13.60 9.81
C LEU A 658 -3.88 -14.46 11.08
N TRP A 659 -3.29 -13.95 12.15
CA TRP A 659 -3.23 -14.66 13.44
C TRP A 659 -4.63 -15.00 13.96
N SER A 660 -5.56 -14.04 13.96
CA SER A 660 -6.95 -14.20 14.39
C SER A 660 -7.73 -15.20 13.53
N THR A 661 -7.35 -15.35 12.26
CA THR A 661 -7.91 -16.36 11.36
C THR A 661 -7.33 -17.75 11.63
N LEU A 662 -6.03 -17.86 11.91
CA LEU A 662 -5.32 -19.13 12.11
C LEU A 662 -5.57 -19.78 13.48
N ILE A 663 -5.70 -18.98 14.55
CA ILE A 663 -5.90 -19.47 15.92
C ILE A 663 -7.16 -20.38 16.05
N PRO A 664 -8.37 -20.02 15.60
CA PRO A 664 -9.53 -20.91 15.73
C PRO A 664 -9.45 -22.18 14.86
N GLN A 665 -8.58 -22.23 13.85
CA GLN A 665 -8.34 -23.45 13.03
C GLN A 665 -7.35 -24.41 13.70
N GLY A 666 -6.62 -23.96 14.74
CA GLY A 666 -5.52 -24.72 15.34
C GLY A 666 -4.31 -24.88 14.40
N ARG A 667 -4.06 -23.89 13.53
CA ARG A 667 -2.92 -23.89 12.57
C ARG A 667 -1.64 -23.34 13.20
N PHE A 668 -1.25 -23.89 14.35
CA PHE A 668 -0.21 -23.33 15.21
C PHE A 668 1.19 -23.27 14.57
N GLU A 669 1.53 -24.18 13.66
CA GLU A 669 2.83 -24.12 12.96
C GLU A 669 2.97 -22.92 12.03
N GLU A 670 1.86 -22.47 11.46
CA GLU A 670 1.83 -21.30 10.58
C GLU A 670 1.90 -20.03 11.42
N MET A 671 1.22 -20.01 12.56
CA MET A 671 1.33 -18.92 13.54
C MET A 671 2.77 -18.76 14.06
N ARG A 672 3.48 -19.87 14.30
CA ARG A 672 4.89 -19.82 14.71
C ARG A 672 5.79 -19.19 13.64
N ARG A 673 5.44 -19.33 12.35
CA ARG A 673 6.14 -18.65 11.25
C ARG A 673 5.76 -17.16 11.21
N LEU A 674 4.50 -16.84 11.45
CA LEU A 674 3.96 -15.47 11.50
C LEU A 674 4.60 -14.62 12.61
N ARG A 675 5.01 -15.21 13.73
CA ARG A 675 5.68 -14.49 14.84
C ARG A 675 6.86 -13.63 14.38
N ARG A 676 7.61 -14.10 13.38
CA ARG A 676 8.72 -13.32 12.82
C ARG A 676 8.23 -12.06 12.12
N GLY A 677 7.18 -12.18 11.30
CA GLY A 677 6.53 -11.03 10.64
C GLY A 677 6.01 -10.01 11.64
N LEU A 678 5.30 -10.48 12.67
CA LEU A 678 4.81 -9.62 13.76
C LEU A 678 5.92 -8.78 14.40
N LEU A 679 7.10 -9.37 14.64
CA LEU A 679 8.26 -8.65 15.18
C LEU A 679 8.89 -7.68 14.17
N GLU A 680 9.06 -8.13 12.92
CA GLU A 680 9.67 -7.33 11.83
C GLU A 680 8.81 -6.12 11.46
N HIS A 681 7.48 -6.26 11.51
CA HIS A 681 6.51 -5.20 11.25
C HIS A 681 6.18 -4.35 12.48
N GLY A 682 6.83 -4.59 13.62
CA GLY A 682 6.73 -3.72 14.81
C GLY A 682 5.47 -3.90 15.64
N HIS A 683 4.85 -5.09 15.66
CA HIS A 683 3.76 -5.41 16.57
C HIS A 683 4.22 -5.25 18.03
N SER A 684 3.48 -4.49 18.84
CA SER A 684 3.94 -4.08 20.18
C SER A 684 3.94 -5.20 21.23
N HIS A 685 3.13 -6.25 21.06
CA HIS A 685 2.96 -7.33 22.06
C HIS A 685 2.87 -8.74 21.45
N PRO A 686 3.89 -9.22 20.72
CA PRO A 686 3.87 -10.55 20.08
C PRO A 686 3.83 -11.70 21.11
N ASP A 687 4.34 -11.47 22.33
CA ASP A 687 4.34 -12.47 23.39
C ASP A 687 2.93 -12.73 23.97
N LEU A 688 2.03 -11.74 23.92
CA LEU A 688 0.60 -11.94 24.25
C LEU A 688 -0.04 -12.97 23.30
N LEU A 689 0.22 -12.84 21.99
CA LEU A 689 -0.29 -13.75 20.96
C LEU A 689 0.30 -15.16 21.11
N GLU A 690 1.59 -15.27 21.43
CA GLU A 690 2.25 -16.54 21.68
C GLU A 690 1.71 -17.21 22.95
N GLY A 691 1.46 -16.46 24.02
CA GLY A 691 0.87 -16.97 25.25
C GLY A 691 -0.52 -17.59 25.04
N VAL A 692 -1.39 -16.91 24.29
CA VAL A 692 -2.71 -17.46 23.90
C VAL A 692 -2.58 -18.71 23.04
N ALA A 693 -1.65 -18.72 22.08
CA ALA A 693 -1.39 -19.87 21.22
C ALA A 693 -0.83 -21.07 22.03
N ALA A 694 0.04 -20.82 23.01
CA ALA A 694 0.58 -21.84 23.90
C ALA A 694 -0.54 -22.53 24.71
N LEU A 695 -1.48 -21.75 25.25
CA LEU A 695 -2.65 -22.30 25.98
C LEU A 695 -3.53 -23.17 25.08
N GLN A 696 -3.79 -22.75 23.84
CA GLN A 696 -4.56 -23.58 22.91
C GLN A 696 -3.85 -24.87 22.49
N ARG A 697 -2.51 -24.91 22.53
CA ARG A 697 -1.71 -26.14 22.34
C ARG A 697 -1.65 -27.03 23.59
N GLY A 698 -2.09 -26.54 24.74
CA GLY A 698 -1.97 -27.21 26.03
C GLY A 698 -0.62 -26.99 26.73
N ASP A 699 0.21 -26.05 26.27
CA ASP A 699 1.49 -25.69 26.88
C ASP A 699 1.31 -24.60 27.95
N VAL A 700 0.80 -25.01 29.11
CA VAL A 700 0.55 -24.13 30.26
C VAL A 700 1.84 -23.54 30.82
N GLY A 701 2.96 -24.28 30.75
CA GLY A 701 4.24 -23.85 31.29
C GLY A 701 4.77 -22.61 30.58
N THR A 702 4.81 -22.63 29.25
CA THR A 702 5.21 -21.46 28.44
C THR A 702 4.25 -20.29 28.65
N ALA A 703 2.94 -20.55 28.70
CA ALA A 703 1.95 -19.50 28.91
C ALA A 703 2.14 -18.76 30.25
N LEU A 704 2.38 -19.48 31.34
CA LEU A 704 2.62 -18.87 32.66
C LEU A 704 3.91 -18.03 32.69
N GLN A 705 4.93 -18.38 31.90
CA GLN A 705 6.16 -17.59 31.78
C GLN A 705 5.97 -16.28 31.00
N LEU A 706 5.01 -16.25 30.08
CA LEU A 706 4.68 -15.07 29.26
C LEU A 706 3.62 -14.16 29.90
N LEU A 707 2.98 -14.59 30.99
CA LEU A 707 2.07 -13.74 31.73
C LEU A 707 2.81 -12.53 32.32
N PRO A 708 2.30 -11.31 32.13
CA PRO A 708 2.91 -10.12 32.69
C PRO A 708 2.81 -10.13 34.23
N GLU A 709 3.85 -9.63 34.90
CA GLU A 709 3.84 -9.43 36.34
C GLU A 709 2.81 -8.36 36.74
N GLU A 710 2.09 -8.60 37.84
CA GLU A 710 1.16 -7.61 38.38
C GLU A 710 1.88 -6.42 38.97
N ARG A 711 1.44 -5.23 38.53
CA ARG A 711 1.89 -3.95 39.09
C ARG A 711 0.66 -3.12 39.48
N PRO A 712 0.46 -2.83 40.78
CA PRO A 712 -0.68 -2.03 41.22
C PRO A 712 -0.75 -0.69 40.47
N GLY A 713 -1.91 -0.41 39.85
CA GLY A 713 -2.16 0.83 39.12
C GLY A 713 -1.55 0.90 37.71
N GLN A 714 -0.99 -0.20 37.19
CA GLN A 714 -0.46 -0.26 35.83
C GLN A 714 -1.13 -1.39 35.05
N GLU A 715 -1.90 -1.05 34.01
CA GLU A 715 -2.43 -2.05 33.08
C GLU A 715 -1.30 -2.65 32.24
N PRO A 716 -1.25 -3.98 32.07
CA PRO A 716 -0.14 -4.63 31.36
C PRO A 716 -0.20 -4.45 29.84
N TYR A 717 -1.36 -4.06 29.31
CA TYR A 717 -1.59 -3.88 27.88
C TYR A 717 -2.38 -2.59 27.64
N PRO A 718 -2.17 -1.91 26.50
CA PRO A 718 -2.98 -0.76 26.11
C PRO A 718 -4.45 -1.16 25.90
N ARG A 719 -5.37 -0.21 26.06
CA ARG A 719 -6.83 -0.47 26.05
C ARG A 719 -7.34 -1.21 24.82
N ASN A 720 -6.77 -0.95 23.64
CA ASN A 720 -7.11 -1.64 22.39
C ASN A 720 -6.75 -3.14 22.39
N LEU A 721 -5.76 -3.56 23.21
CA LEU A 721 -5.33 -4.95 23.39
C LEU A 721 -5.77 -5.56 24.74
N ALA A 722 -6.25 -4.75 25.68
CA ALA A 722 -6.66 -5.20 27.01
C ALA A 722 -7.67 -6.37 27.00
N PRO A 723 -8.70 -6.42 26.12
CA PRO A 723 -9.61 -7.57 26.05
C PRO A 723 -8.92 -8.90 25.70
N LEU A 724 -7.97 -8.90 24.75
CA LEU A 724 -7.14 -10.06 24.43
C LEU A 724 -6.19 -10.42 25.60
N GLY A 725 -5.68 -9.42 26.33
CA GLY A 725 -4.95 -9.62 27.57
C GLY A 725 -5.78 -10.31 28.67
N LEU A 726 -7.04 -9.92 28.83
CA LEU A 726 -7.97 -10.54 29.78
C LEU A 726 -8.32 -11.98 29.39
N ARG A 727 -8.48 -12.25 28.08
CA ARG A 727 -8.57 -13.62 27.58
C ARG A 727 -7.35 -14.44 28.00
N PHE A 728 -6.15 -13.93 27.72
CA PHE A 728 -4.91 -14.64 28.03
C PHE A 728 -4.82 -14.97 29.53
N LEU A 729 -5.12 -13.99 30.38
CA LEU A 729 -5.18 -14.15 31.83
C LEU A 729 -6.18 -15.25 32.24
N ALA A 730 -7.42 -15.17 31.78
CA ALA A 730 -8.46 -16.12 32.17
C ALA A 730 -8.17 -17.54 31.69
N GLN A 731 -7.65 -17.69 30.47
CA GLN A 731 -7.24 -18.99 29.95
C GLN A 731 -6.08 -19.59 30.75
N ALA A 732 -5.08 -18.78 31.10
CA ALA A 732 -3.94 -19.24 31.88
C ALA A 732 -4.35 -19.66 33.30
N ALA A 733 -5.22 -18.87 33.95
CA ALA A 733 -5.78 -19.16 35.25
C ALA A 733 -6.59 -20.47 35.26
N ALA A 734 -7.49 -20.65 34.29
CA ALA A 734 -8.29 -21.86 34.17
C ALA A 734 -7.43 -23.11 33.88
N ALA A 735 -6.40 -22.98 33.04
CA ALA A 735 -5.52 -24.09 32.68
C ALA A 735 -4.56 -24.49 33.80
N SER A 736 -4.07 -23.53 34.59
CA SER A 736 -3.23 -23.81 35.76
C SER A 736 -4.02 -24.27 36.98
N ARG A 737 -5.32 -23.96 37.04
CA ARG A 737 -6.19 -24.12 38.23
C ARG A 737 -5.66 -23.41 39.47
N ASP A 738 -4.89 -22.35 39.26
CA ASP A 738 -4.41 -21.51 40.35
C ASP A 738 -5.57 -20.65 40.87
N ALA A 739 -5.89 -20.79 42.16
CA ALA A 739 -7.04 -20.14 42.77
C ALA A 739 -6.91 -18.61 42.78
N GLU A 740 -5.71 -18.08 43.03
CA GLU A 740 -5.45 -16.64 43.08
C GLU A 740 -5.55 -16.02 41.68
N LEU A 741 -4.96 -16.69 40.68
CA LEU A 741 -5.09 -16.27 39.28
C LEU A 741 -6.56 -16.33 38.81
N CYS A 742 -7.32 -17.35 39.24
CA CYS A 742 -8.73 -17.47 38.89
C CYS A 742 -9.57 -16.35 39.51
N ASP A 743 -9.36 -16.03 40.78
CA ASP A 743 -10.08 -14.95 41.46
C ASP A 743 -9.74 -13.58 40.85
N ARG A 744 -8.47 -13.37 40.49
CA ARG A 744 -8.02 -12.17 39.75
C ARG A 744 -8.72 -12.05 38.39
N ALA A 745 -8.66 -13.10 37.59
CA ALA A 745 -9.28 -13.11 36.27
C ALA A 745 -10.80 -12.89 36.36
N ARG A 746 -11.46 -13.51 37.35
CA ARG A 746 -12.88 -13.33 37.60
C ARG A 746 -13.20 -11.89 37.98
N ALA A 747 -12.47 -11.30 38.92
CA ALA A 747 -12.68 -9.91 39.34
C ALA A 747 -12.59 -8.92 38.16
N ALA A 748 -11.70 -9.19 37.20
CA ALA A 748 -11.53 -8.37 36.01
C ALA A 748 -12.63 -8.57 34.94
N LEU A 749 -13.25 -9.75 34.86
CA LEU A 749 -14.23 -10.11 33.83
C LEU A 749 -15.69 -9.99 34.28
N GLU A 750 -15.99 -10.23 35.55
CA GLU A 750 -17.36 -10.26 36.09
C GLU A 750 -18.20 -9.01 35.74
N PRO A 751 -17.66 -7.77 35.79
CA PRO A 751 -18.42 -6.56 35.44
C PRO A 751 -18.95 -6.55 33.99
N TYR A 752 -18.39 -7.40 33.12
CA TYR A 752 -18.67 -7.44 31.70
C TYR A 752 -19.41 -8.72 31.26
N SER A 753 -19.95 -9.49 32.20
CA SER A 753 -20.81 -10.64 31.86
C SER A 753 -21.92 -10.25 30.87
N GLY A 754 -22.18 -11.10 29.87
CA GLY A 754 -23.09 -10.82 28.77
C GLY A 754 -22.51 -10.05 27.58
N GLN A 755 -21.31 -9.48 27.70
CA GLN A 755 -20.62 -8.77 26.60
C GLN A 755 -19.63 -9.67 25.85
N TRP A 756 -19.08 -9.16 24.75
CA TRP A 756 -18.06 -9.79 23.92
C TRP A 756 -16.72 -9.06 24.03
N MET A 757 -15.64 -9.83 24.04
CA MET A 757 -14.28 -9.28 24.08
C MET A 757 -13.78 -9.08 22.66
N VAL A 758 -13.55 -7.82 22.29
CA VAL A 758 -13.06 -7.43 20.97
C VAL A 758 -11.88 -6.49 21.14
N SER A 759 -10.80 -6.77 20.42
CA SER A 759 -9.56 -6.00 20.43
C SER A 759 -9.27 -5.43 19.04
N MET A 760 -8.47 -4.36 19.01
CA MET A 760 -7.94 -3.78 17.76
C MET A 760 -9.03 -3.47 16.72
N TYR A 761 -10.08 -2.74 17.11
CA TYR A 761 -11.18 -2.35 16.21
C TYR A 761 -11.89 -3.53 15.51
N GLY A 762 -11.85 -4.73 16.09
CA GLY A 762 -12.46 -5.93 15.51
C GLY A 762 -11.45 -6.95 14.97
N CYS A 763 -10.18 -6.58 14.82
CA CYS A 763 -9.16 -7.48 14.25
C CYS A 763 -8.90 -8.72 15.13
N ASP A 764 -9.24 -8.69 16.41
CA ASP A 764 -9.36 -9.87 17.26
C ASP A 764 -10.72 -9.90 17.96
N ILE A 765 -11.40 -11.04 17.87
CA ILE A 765 -12.65 -11.32 18.58
C ILE A 765 -12.38 -12.50 19.48
N SER A 766 -12.22 -12.22 20.77
CA SER A 766 -11.85 -13.17 21.81
C SER A 766 -13.06 -13.87 22.46
N GLY A 767 -14.22 -13.84 21.82
CA GLY A 767 -15.43 -14.55 22.26
C GLY A 767 -16.21 -13.85 23.38
N PRO A 768 -17.32 -14.45 23.84
CA PRO A 768 -18.15 -13.90 24.90
C PRO A 768 -17.44 -13.99 26.26
N VAL A 769 -17.60 -12.96 27.10
CA VAL A 769 -17.02 -12.92 28.46
C VAL A 769 -17.44 -14.13 29.30
N ASP A 770 -18.69 -14.57 29.15
CA ASP A 770 -19.25 -15.72 29.89
C ASP A 770 -18.56 -17.05 29.57
N LEU A 771 -17.91 -17.18 28.41
CA LEU A 771 -17.08 -18.35 28.10
C LEU A 771 -15.93 -18.45 29.10
N TRP A 772 -15.20 -17.36 29.28
CA TRP A 772 -14.01 -17.32 30.12
C TRP A 772 -14.37 -17.41 31.60
N LEU A 773 -15.42 -16.72 32.04
CA LEU A 773 -15.96 -16.86 33.39
C LEU A 773 -16.40 -18.30 33.69
N GLY A 774 -17.05 -18.97 32.73
CA GLY A 774 -17.45 -20.38 32.87
C GLY A 774 -16.25 -21.34 32.98
N LEU A 775 -15.14 -21.04 32.30
CA LEU A 775 -13.90 -21.81 32.45
C LEU A 775 -13.23 -21.62 33.81
N LEU A 776 -13.25 -20.40 34.35
CA LEU A 776 -12.76 -20.13 35.71
C LEU A 776 -13.60 -20.88 36.75
N ASP A 777 -14.92 -20.90 36.58
CA ASP A 777 -15.82 -21.65 37.46
C ASP A 777 -15.58 -23.16 37.37
N ALA A 778 -15.39 -23.71 36.17
CA ALA A 778 -15.05 -25.11 35.98
C ALA A 778 -13.69 -25.47 36.62
N ALA A 779 -12.70 -24.57 36.54
CA ALA A 779 -11.38 -24.76 37.13
C ALA A 779 -11.42 -24.77 38.67
N GLN A 780 -12.33 -24.00 39.27
CA GLN A 780 -12.60 -23.97 40.71
C GLN A 780 -13.72 -24.92 41.16
N GLU A 781 -14.23 -25.76 40.27
CA GLU A 781 -15.27 -26.77 40.55
C GLU A 781 -16.62 -26.16 40.99
N HIS A 782 -16.90 -24.91 40.61
CA HIS A 782 -18.21 -24.26 40.72
C HIS A 782 -19.13 -24.71 39.57
N TRP A 783 -19.52 -25.99 39.60
CA TRP A 783 -20.10 -26.67 38.45
C TRP A 783 -21.43 -26.09 37.95
N ALA A 784 -22.29 -25.62 38.85
CA ALA A 784 -23.60 -25.09 38.48
C ALA A 784 -23.45 -23.77 37.71
N GLU A 785 -22.60 -22.89 38.21
CA GLU A 785 -22.22 -21.61 37.60
C GLU A 785 -21.51 -21.84 36.27
N ALA A 786 -20.55 -22.77 36.23
CA ALA A 786 -19.83 -23.14 35.00
C ALA A 786 -20.77 -23.60 33.89
N VAL A 787 -21.69 -24.54 34.18
CA VAL A 787 -22.69 -25.03 33.22
C VAL A 787 -23.60 -23.89 32.74
N ALA A 788 -24.07 -23.03 33.65
CA ALA A 788 -24.94 -21.91 33.30
C ALA A 788 -24.24 -20.91 32.38
N ARG A 789 -23.00 -20.52 32.70
CA ARG A 789 -22.21 -19.54 31.94
C ARG A 789 -21.78 -20.08 30.58
N LEU A 790 -21.29 -21.32 30.50
CA LEU A 790 -20.93 -21.95 29.22
C LEU A 790 -22.16 -22.14 28.31
N THR A 791 -23.33 -22.44 28.88
CA THR A 791 -24.61 -22.49 28.14
C THR A 791 -25.02 -21.11 27.63
N ALA A 792 -24.83 -20.05 28.44
CA ALA A 792 -25.10 -18.68 28.03
C ALA A 792 -24.14 -18.23 26.90
N ALA A 793 -22.85 -18.56 27.02
CA ALA A 793 -21.84 -18.29 26.01
C ALA A 793 -22.18 -18.95 24.66
N GLY A 794 -22.57 -20.23 24.66
CA GLY A 794 -23.00 -20.93 23.45
C GLY A 794 -24.21 -20.26 22.78
N ARG A 795 -25.25 -19.93 23.56
CA ARG A 795 -26.44 -19.22 23.04
C ARG A 795 -26.12 -17.83 22.50
N SER A 796 -25.20 -17.11 23.14
CA SER A 796 -24.72 -15.80 22.69
C SER A 796 -23.99 -15.92 21.35
N ALA A 797 -23.11 -16.92 21.20
CA ALA A 797 -22.41 -17.20 19.96
C ALA A 797 -23.36 -17.60 18.82
N ASP A 798 -24.36 -18.44 19.09
CA ASP A 798 -25.40 -18.80 18.12
C ASP A 798 -26.21 -17.57 17.66
N ARG A 799 -26.58 -16.70 18.61
CA ARG A 799 -27.32 -15.45 18.32
C ARG A 799 -26.54 -14.54 17.38
N LEU A 800 -25.22 -14.45 17.54
CA LEU A 800 -24.35 -13.66 16.66
C LEU A 800 -23.91 -14.40 15.40
N ARG A 801 -24.39 -15.63 15.18
CA ARG A 801 -23.95 -16.51 14.08
C ARG A 801 -22.45 -16.79 14.08
N SER A 802 -21.83 -16.78 15.27
CA SER A 802 -20.44 -17.17 15.42
C SER A 802 -20.32 -18.68 15.61
N ARG A 803 -20.09 -19.39 14.49
CA ARG A 803 -19.93 -20.85 14.50
C ARG A 803 -18.71 -21.28 15.32
N THR A 804 -17.61 -20.55 15.21
CA THR A 804 -16.34 -20.83 15.88
C THR A 804 -16.48 -20.80 17.41
N TRP A 805 -17.05 -19.73 17.95
CA TRP A 805 -17.24 -19.57 19.39
C TRP A 805 -18.38 -20.44 19.95
N SER A 806 -19.38 -20.77 19.13
CA SER A 806 -20.44 -21.71 19.51
C SER A 806 -19.90 -23.13 19.72
N VAL A 807 -19.03 -23.59 18.81
CA VAL A 807 -18.37 -24.91 18.90
C VAL A 807 -17.44 -24.97 20.11
N GLU A 808 -16.64 -23.94 20.37
CA GLU A 808 -15.77 -23.86 21.56
C GLU A 808 -16.58 -23.91 22.86
N ALA A 809 -17.62 -23.08 22.99
CA ALA A 809 -18.45 -23.05 24.20
C ALA A 809 -19.15 -24.39 24.47
N ARG A 810 -19.71 -25.02 23.42
CA ARG A 810 -20.35 -26.35 23.53
C ARG A 810 -19.34 -27.45 23.87
N CYS A 811 -18.11 -27.39 23.35
CA CYS A 811 -17.05 -28.33 23.71
C CYS A 811 -16.67 -28.22 25.19
N HIS A 812 -16.44 -27.00 25.68
CA HIS A 812 -16.13 -26.76 27.09
C HIS A 812 -17.28 -27.15 28.02
N LEU A 813 -18.53 -26.90 27.60
CA LEU A 813 -19.72 -27.33 28.35
C LEU A 813 -19.78 -28.86 28.47
N ALA A 814 -19.53 -29.59 27.38
CA ALA A 814 -19.50 -31.05 27.43
C ALA A 814 -18.38 -31.60 28.33
N GLU A 815 -17.18 -31.02 28.28
CA GLU A 815 -16.07 -31.36 29.19
C GLU A 815 -16.43 -31.08 30.65
N THR A 816 -17.11 -29.96 30.92
CA THR A 816 -17.57 -29.57 32.26
C THR A 816 -18.61 -30.55 32.79
N LEU A 817 -19.57 -30.98 31.96
CA LEU A 817 -20.56 -31.99 32.33
C LEU A 817 -19.89 -33.34 32.63
N LEU A 818 -18.91 -33.76 31.83
CA LEU A 818 -18.16 -34.99 32.10
C LEU A 818 -17.40 -34.92 33.43
N ALA A 819 -16.81 -33.77 33.76
CA ALA A 819 -16.11 -33.56 35.03
C ALA A 819 -17.07 -33.52 36.24
N ARG A 820 -18.26 -32.91 36.08
CA ARG A 820 -19.29 -32.83 37.12
C ARG A 820 -19.87 -34.19 37.48
N GLY A 821 -20.16 -35.03 36.47
CA GLY A 821 -20.53 -36.43 36.67
C GLY A 821 -21.92 -36.67 37.28
N GLU A 822 -22.88 -35.75 37.16
CA GLU A 822 -24.25 -35.96 37.62
C GLU A 822 -25.03 -36.97 36.74
N PRO A 823 -26.12 -37.60 37.25
CA PRO A 823 -26.93 -38.51 36.47
C PRO A 823 -27.48 -37.87 35.18
N GLY A 824 -27.03 -38.37 34.03
CA GLY A 824 -27.42 -37.86 32.72
C GLY A 824 -26.34 -37.03 32.02
N ASP A 825 -25.35 -36.53 32.74
CA ASP A 825 -24.27 -35.68 32.19
C ASP A 825 -23.50 -36.39 31.09
N ALA A 826 -23.09 -37.63 31.33
CA ALA A 826 -22.35 -38.42 30.33
C ALA A 826 -23.14 -38.59 29.02
N ARG A 827 -24.47 -38.74 29.10
CA ARG A 827 -25.33 -38.88 27.92
C ARG A 827 -25.47 -37.55 27.18
N THR A 828 -25.70 -36.47 27.90
CA THR A 828 -25.81 -35.11 27.35
C THR A 828 -24.50 -34.69 26.71
N ALA A 829 -23.38 -34.87 27.42
CA ALA A 829 -22.05 -34.56 26.93
C ALA A 829 -21.68 -35.39 25.69
N ALA A 830 -22.00 -36.69 25.64
CA ALA A 830 -21.76 -37.51 24.45
C ALA A 830 -22.52 -36.97 23.22
N ALA A 831 -23.81 -36.64 23.37
CA ALA A 831 -24.61 -36.07 22.29
C ALA A 831 -24.06 -34.71 21.82
N MET A 832 -23.61 -33.86 22.75
CA MET A 832 -22.97 -32.59 22.42
C MET A 832 -21.63 -32.79 21.70
N LEU A 833 -20.78 -33.70 22.17
CA LEU A 833 -19.49 -34.01 21.54
C LEU A 833 -19.65 -34.58 20.12
N ASP A 834 -20.75 -35.27 19.83
CA ASP A 834 -21.09 -35.73 18.48
C ASP A 834 -21.43 -34.60 17.52
N GLU A 835 -22.13 -33.58 17.99
CA GLU A 835 -22.42 -32.38 17.21
C GLU A 835 -21.19 -31.49 17.06
N VAL A 836 -20.52 -31.17 18.18
CA VAL A 836 -19.27 -30.41 18.23
C VAL A 836 -18.20 -31.04 17.34
N GLY A 837 -18.04 -32.36 17.38
CA GLY A 837 -17.06 -33.07 16.56
C GLY A 837 -17.34 -32.97 15.05
N ARG A 838 -18.61 -32.99 14.64
CA ARG A 838 -18.99 -32.81 13.23
C ARG A 838 -18.76 -31.38 12.77
N GLU A 839 -19.22 -30.40 13.56
CA GLU A 839 -19.05 -28.98 13.22
C GLU A 839 -17.58 -28.54 13.27
N ALA A 840 -16.80 -29.00 14.25
CA ALA A 840 -15.37 -28.71 14.32
C ALA A 840 -14.61 -29.29 13.12
N ALA A 841 -14.99 -30.48 12.64
CA ALA A 841 -14.39 -31.08 11.46
C ALA A 841 -14.76 -30.30 10.18
N ASP A 842 -16.01 -29.89 10.04
CA ASP A 842 -16.51 -29.07 8.93
C ASP A 842 -15.80 -27.70 8.87
N LEU A 843 -15.62 -27.05 10.02
CA LEU A 843 -14.90 -25.79 10.14
C LEU A 843 -13.36 -25.92 10.08
N GLY A 844 -12.82 -27.14 10.13
CA GLY A 844 -11.37 -27.35 10.19
C GLY A 844 -10.72 -26.95 11.52
N MET A 845 -11.46 -26.94 12.64
CA MET A 845 -10.95 -26.64 14.00
C MET A 845 -10.22 -27.86 14.59
N ARG A 846 -8.92 -27.97 14.27
CA ARG A 846 -8.13 -29.18 14.54
C ARG A 846 -7.93 -29.48 16.02
N HIS A 847 -7.74 -28.44 16.83
CA HIS A 847 -7.51 -28.56 18.27
C HIS A 847 -8.79 -28.98 19.02
N VAL A 848 -9.95 -28.42 18.66
CA VAL A 848 -11.25 -28.87 19.20
C VAL A 848 -11.53 -30.32 18.82
N SER A 849 -11.27 -30.69 17.56
CA SER A 849 -11.40 -32.08 17.11
C SER A 849 -10.53 -33.06 17.93
N GLY A 850 -9.33 -32.61 18.34
CA GLY A 850 -8.46 -33.35 19.25
C GLY A 850 -9.05 -33.52 20.66
N ARG A 851 -9.59 -32.44 21.23
CA ARG A 851 -10.26 -32.45 22.53
C ARG A 851 -11.49 -33.35 22.55
N VAL A 852 -12.33 -33.30 21.50
CA VAL A 852 -13.50 -34.19 21.36
C VAL A 852 -13.09 -35.66 21.37
N ARG A 853 -12.02 -36.03 20.67
CA ARG A 853 -11.50 -37.41 20.70
C ARG A 853 -11.05 -37.80 22.10
N HIS A 854 -10.29 -36.94 22.77
CA HIS A 854 -9.82 -37.20 24.13
C HIS A 854 -10.97 -37.37 25.14
N ALA A 855 -11.99 -36.50 25.08
CA ALA A 855 -13.16 -36.58 25.94
C ALA A 855 -13.97 -37.87 25.71
N ARG A 856 -14.09 -38.33 24.46
CA ARG A 856 -14.73 -39.61 24.13
C ARG A 856 -13.94 -40.80 24.69
N ASP A 857 -12.62 -40.80 24.59
CA ASP A 857 -11.77 -41.87 25.10
C ASP A 857 -11.93 -42.03 26.63
N LEU A 858 -11.99 -40.90 27.36
CA LEU A 858 -12.27 -40.89 28.81
C LEU A 858 -13.65 -41.45 29.15
N THR A 859 -14.66 -41.13 28.34
CA THR A 859 -16.04 -41.61 28.52
C THR A 859 -16.16 -43.12 28.22
N ALA A 860 -15.43 -43.61 27.20
CA ALA A 860 -15.39 -45.03 26.86
C ALA A 860 -14.68 -45.86 27.95
N GLN A 861 -13.59 -45.35 28.51
CA GLN A 861 -12.84 -46.00 29.59
C GLN A 861 -13.67 -46.11 30.88
N THR A 862 -14.42 -45.07 31.25
CA THR A 862 -15.32 -45.06 32.41
C THR A 862 -16.52 -46.00 32.22
N ALA A 863 -17.05 -46.14 31.00
CA ALA A 863 -18.10 -47.12 30.68
C ALA A 863 -17.59 -48.59 30.78
N THR A 864 -16.34 -48.87 30.38
CA THR A 864 -15.74 -50.21 30.49
C THR A 864 -15.32 -50.60 31.92
N ALA A 865 -15.05 -49.63 32.80
CA ALA A 865 -14.71 -49.88 34.20
C ALA A 865 -15.93 -50.26 35.07
N GLY A 866 -17.16 -50.06 34.58
CA GLY A 866 -18.42 -50.33 35.29
C GLY A 866 -18.80 -51.80 35.50
N HIS A 867 -17.87 -52.74 35.42
CA HIS A 867 -18.13 -54.18 35.62
C HIS A 867 -17.12 -54.88 36.54
N ARG A 868 -16.72 -54.24 37.65
CA ARG A 868 -16.16 -54.93 38.83
C ARG A 868 -16.34 -54.09 40.08
N VAL A 869 -17.34 -54.44 40.88
CA VAL A 869 -17.41 -54.07 42.30
C VAL A 869 -16.62 -55.12 43.09
N PRO A 870 -15.68 -54.74 43.96
CA PRO A 870 -15.43 -55.49 45.18
C PRO A 870 -16.03 -54.76 46.38
N ALA A 871 -16.61 -55.56 47.26
CA ALA A 871 -17.38 -55.18 48.42
C ALA A 871 -16.58 -54.47 49.52
N ALA A 872 -17.35 -53.82 50.40
CA ALA A 872 -16.94 -53.17 51.64
C ALA A 872 -16.00 -54.01 52.53
N GLY A 873 -15.04 -53.33 53.17
CA GLY A 873 -14.15 -53.91 54.17
C GLY A 873 -13.54 -52.86 55.10
N THR A 874 -14.27 -52.56 56.19
CA THR A 874 -13.81 -52.25 57.55
C THR A 874 -12.66 -51.26 57.82
N LEU A 875 -13.02 -50.24 58.60
CA LEU A 875 -12.16 -49.38 59.42
C LEU A 875 -11.17 -50.17 60.28
N ARG A 876 -9.91 -49.70 60.33
CA ARG A 876 -9.01 -49.92 61.46
C ARG A 876 -8.11 -48.68 61.63
N GLU A 877 -8.27 -48.01 62.76
CA GLU A 877 -7.35 -46.97 63.24
C GLU A 877 -6.02 -47.57 63.71
N GLY A 878 -4.93 -46.85 63.46
CA GLY A 878 -3.58 -47.12 63.95
C GLY A 878 -2.61 -46.00 63.58
N ALA A 879 -2.23 -45.22 64.59
CA ALA A 879 -1.28 -44.10 64.69
C ALA A 879 -0.15 -44.00 63.65
N ASP A 880 -0.12 -42.91 62.87
CA ASP A 880 0.87 -41.83 63.00
C ASP A 880 0.60 -40.75 61.93
N GLY A 881 0.43 -39.51 62.38
CA GLY A 881 -0.06 -38.42 61.55
C GLY A 881 1.00 -37.82 60.62
N HIS A 882 0.86 -38.06 59.31
CA HIS A 882 1.30 -37.15 58.24
C HIS A 882 0.41 -37.34 57.00
N ARG A 883 -0.21 -36.26 56.51
CA ARG A 883 -0.99 -36.25 55.26
C ARG A 883 -0.04 -36.01 54.07
N VAL A 884 0.09 -36.99 53.19
CA VAL A 884 0.56 -36.82 51.80
C VAL A 884 -0.57 -37.27 50.89
N LEU A 885 -1.06 -36.37 50.03
CA LEU A 885 -2.03 -36.68 48.98
C LEU A 885 -1.29 -37.34 47.82
N ALA A 886 -1.68 -38.57 47.50
CA ALA A 886 -1.25 -39.29 46.31
C ALA A 886 -2.10 -38.87 45.11
N ALA A 887 -1.48 -38.29 44.09
CA ALA A 887 -2.03 -38.15 42.75
C ALA A 887 -1.12 -38.91 41.77
N GLY A 888 -1.55 -40.11 41.34
CA GLY A 888 -1.12 -40.71 40.08
C GLY A 888 -2.01 -40.14 38.96
N SER A 889 -1.58 -40.01 37.71
CA SER A 889 -0.46 -40.64 37.01
C SER A 889 0.01 -39.70 35.88
N ARG A 890 1.29 -39.35 35.93
CA ARG A 890 2.03 -38.68 34.86
C ARG A 890 2.65 -39.75 33.96
N TRP A 891 2.66 -39.45 32.66
CA TRP A 891 3.36 -40.21 31.63
C TRP A 891 4.86 -40.31 31.94
N GLU A 892 5.37 -41.54 31.95
CA GLU A 892 6.81 -41.82 31.92
C GLU A 892 7.32 -41.70 30.48
N GLY A 893 8.20 -40.72 30.28
CA GLY A 893 9.09 -40.60 29.14
C GLY A 893 10.53 -40.61 29.64
N VAL A 894 11.09 -41.82 29.68
CA VAL A 894 12.50 -42.26 29.77
C VAL A 894 13.59 -41.18 29.95
N ASN A 895 14.32 -41.36 31.05
CA ASN A 895 15.58 -40.74 31.47
C ASN A 895 16.75 -40.86 30.46
N GLY A 896 17.63 -39.86 30.51
CA GLY A 896 18.98 -39.89 29.94
C GLY A 896 19.91 -38.82 30.52
N SER A 897 20.14 -38.90 31.84
CA SER A 897 21.27 -38.37 32.64
C SER A 897 22.28 -37.40 31.99
N VAL A 898 22.35 -36.17 32.55
CA VAL A 898 23.54 -35.31 32.55
C VAL A 898 24.19 -35.41 33.94
N PRO A 899 25.52 -35.60 34.08
CA PRO A 899 26.19 -35.43 35.37
C PRO A 899 26.67 -33.99 35.60
N ASP A 900 26.52 -33.56 36.85
CA ASP A 900 27.00 -32.32 37.48
C ASP A 900 28.51 -32.04 37.37
N GLY A 901 28.88 -30.76 37.49
CA GLY A 901 30.25 -30.34 37.80
C GLY A 901 30.57 -28.84 37.74
N PHE A 902 30.17 -28.08 38.77
CA PHE A 902 30.78 -26.87 39.38
C PHE A 902 31.68 -25.87 38.59
N ALA A 903 31.22 -24.61 38.63
CA ALA A 903 31.88 -23.37 39.10
C ALA A 903 32.92 -22.56 38.26
N ALA A 904 32.52 -21.30 38.03
CA ALA A 904 33.19 -20.01 38.29
C ALA A 904 34.37 -19.46 37.44
N ASP A 905 34.14 -18.21 36.98
CA ASP A 905 35.03 -17.07 36.75
C ASP A 905 36.11 -17.06 35.64
N GLY A 906 36.20 -15.88 34.97
CA GLY A 906 37.50 -15.25 34.66
C GLY A 906 37.76 -14.80 33.23
N PHE A 907 37.83 -13.48 33.03
CA PHE A 907 38.32 -12.77 31.84
C PHE A 907 39.86 -12.89 31.61
N HIS A 908 40.26 -12.69 30.33
CA HIS A 908 41.54 -12.18 29.79
C HIS A 908 42.74 -13.11 29.37
N ARG A 909 42.99 -13.04 28.04
CA ARG A 909 44.24 -12.79 27.26
C ARG A 909 45.43 -13.80 27.16
N GLU A 910 45.77 -14.03 25.89
CA GLU A 910 47.10 -14.14 25.22
C GLU A 910 47.95 -15.43 25.25
N SER A 911 47.97 -16.08 24.07
CA SER A 911 49.08 -16.67 23.28
C SER A 911 50.24 -17.42 23.96
N ALA A 912 50.43 -18.71 23.61
CA ALA A 912 51.43 -19.19 22.62
C ALA A 912 51.82 -20.69 22.80
N GLY A 913 51.75 -21.47 21.71
CA GLY A 913 52.76 -22.48 21.36
C GLY A 913 52.52 -23.98 21.65
N GLY A 914 52.50 -24.79 20.57
CA GLY A 914 52.99 -26.19 20.55
C GLY A 914 51.90 -27.27 20.56
N ASP A 915 51.26 -27.56 19.43
CA ASP A 915 51.53 -28.70 18.52
C ASP A 915 51.40 -30.10 19.15
N GLU A 916 50.24 -30.73 18.91
CA GLU A 916 50.03 -32.09 18.35
C GLU A 916 48.68 -32.67 18.85
N ALA A 917 47.61 -32.53 18.06
CA ALA A 917 46.47 -33.44 18.11
C ALA A 917 45.55 -33.31 16.88
N VAL A 918 45.62 -34.31 16.00
CA VAL A 918 44.56 -34.85 15.14
C VAL A 918 43.95 -33.91 14.09
N ALA A 919 44.38 -34.10 12.83
CA ALA A 919 43.71 -33.59 11.64
C ALA A 919 42.28 -34.19 11.52
N GLU A 920 41.27 -33.45 11.96
CA GLU A 920 39.89 -33.66 11.52
C GLU A 920 39.79 -33.32 10.03
N ALA A 921 39.34 -34.29 9.24
CA ALA A 921 39.09 -34.11 7.82
C ALA A 921 38.05 -33.00 7.60
N VAL A 922 38.48 -31.86 7.08
CA VAL A 922 37.60 -30.76 6.67
C VAL A 922 36.69 -31.26 5.55
N THR A 923 35.47 -31.66 5.90
CA THR A 923 34.44 -32.07 4.94
C THR A 923 33.77 -30.82 4.38
N ASN A 924 33.80 -30.64 3.06
CA ASN A 924 33.04 -29.57 2.42
C ASN A 924 31.55 -29.89 2.54
N GLU A 925 30.73 -28.93 2.93
CA GLU A 925 29.29 -29.11 3.18
C GLU A 925 28.49 -28.14 2.31
N PHE A 926 27.44 -28.63 1.67
CA PHE A 926 26.45 -27.83 0.94
C PHE A 926 25.07 -28.40 1.20
N ARG A 927 24.65 -28.32 2.46
CA ARG A 927 23.48 -29.03 2.98
C ARG A 927 22.36 -28.07 3.38
N ARG A 928 21.14 -28.44 3.03
CA ARG A 928 19.94 -27.70 3.44
C ARG A 928 19.45 -28.21 4.79
N ASP A 929 19.27 -27.29 5.74
CA ASP A 929 18.68 -27.54 7.05
C ASP A 929 17.43 -26.65 7.22
N GLY A 930 16.28 -27.20 6.83
CA GLY A 930 15.01 -26.47 6.80
C GLY A 930 15.00 -25.27 5.83
N ALA A 931 14.94 -24.06 6.38
CA ALA A 931 14.88 -22.79 5.64
C ALA A 931 16.25 -22.15 5.40
N VAL A 932 17.34 -22.78 5.85
CA VAL A 932 18.71 -22.25 5.80
C VAL A 932 19.64 -23.31 5.21
N TRP A 933 20.68 -22.88 4.51
CA TRP A 933 21.75 -23.73 3.98
C TRP A 933 23.00 -23.60 4.82
N SER A 934 23.56 -24.74 5.23
CA SER A 934 24.88 -24.84 5.86
C SER A 934 25.94 -25.08 4.79
N LEU A 935 26.75 -24.06 4.53
CA LEU A 935 27.76 -24.04 3.50
C LEU A 935 29.15 -24.03 4.14
N ALA A 936 29.92 -25.11 3.97
CA ALA A 936 31.29 -25.21 4.46
C ALA A 936 32.26 -25.52 3.31
N PHE A 937 33.31 -24.71 3.17
CA PHE A 937 34.35 -24.90 2.16
C PHE A 937 35.64 -24.20 2.61
N GLY A 938 36.80 -24.84 2.41
CA GLY A 938 38.09 -24.22 2.79
C GLY A 938 38.28 -23.98 4.30
N GLY A 939 37.56 -24.72 5.16
CA GLY A 939 37.61 -24.57 6.62
C GLY A 939 36.73 -23.45 7.19
N ARG A 940 35.99 -22.73 6.34
CA ARG A 940 35.00 -21.73 6.75
C ARG A 940 33.58 -22.28 6.58
N ARG A 941 32.68 -21.96 7.51
CA ARG A 941 31.25 -22.32 7.46
C ARG A 941 30.38 -21.07 7.56
N VAL A 942 29.35 -20.98 6.72
CA VAL A 942 28.34 -19.91 6.72
C VAL A 942 26.95 -20.51 6.57
N HIS A 943 25.97 -19.87 7.22
CA HIS A 943 24.55 -20.19 7.08
C HIS A 943 23.84 -19.12 6.25
N VAL A 944 23.13 -19.52 5.20
CA VAL A 944 22.41 -18.58 4.31
C VAL A 944 20.94 -18.98 4.12
N PRO A 945 20.00 -18.02 4.02
CA PRO A 945 18.59 -18.35 3.74
C PRO A 945 18.42 -19.13 2.44
N ASP A 946 17.40 -19.99 2.37
CA ASP A 946 17.07 -20.75 1.17
C ASP A 946 16.74 -19.82 -0.01
N ALA A 947 17.30 -20.17 -1.17
CA ALA A 947 17.08 -19.45 -2.41
C ALA A 947 17.06 -20.47 -3.54
N LYS A 948 16.21 -20.22 -4.55
CA LYS A 948 16.08 -21.15 -5.69
C LYS A 948 17.42 -21.46 -6.36
N GLY A 949 18.36 -20.51 -6.43
CA GLY A 949 19.68 -20.74 -7.03
C GLY A 949 20.64 -21.55 -6.15
N LEU A 950 20.43 -21.62 -4.82
CA LEU A 950 21.14 -22.56 -3.95
C LEU A 950 20.67 -23.99 -4.20
N ARG A 951 19.36 -24.18 -4.44
CA ARG A 951 18.80 -25.48 -4.85
C ARG A 951 19.36 -25.91 -6.21
N ASP A 952 19.45 -25.00 -7.17
CA ASP A 952 20.05 -25.29 -8.48
C ASP A 952 21.54 -25.64 -8.37
N LEU A 953 22.30 -24.92 -7.54
CA LEU A 953 23.70 -25.25 -7.25
C LEU A 953 23.84 -26.61 -6.56
N HIS A 954 23.01 -26.91 -5.56
CA HIS A 954 23.00 -28.21 -4.88
C HIS A 954 22.66 -29.36 -5.83
N ALA A 955 21.71 -29.17 -6.76
CA ALA A 955 21.40 -30.15 -7.79
C ALA A 955 22.60 -30.41 -8.72
N LEU A 956 23.35 -29.36 -9.09
CA LEU A 956 24.57 -29.48 -9.89
C LEU A 956 25.72 -30.14 -9.11
N LEU A 957 25.88 -29.80 -7.83
CA LEU A 957 26.89 -30.39 -6.94
C LEU A 957 26.62 -31.87 -6.67
N SER A 958 25.35 -32.29 -6.69
CA SER A 958 24.92 -33.70 -6.57
C SER A 958 25.29 -34.55 -7.78
N MET A 959 25.60 -33.92 -8.92
CA MET A 959 25.94 -34.59 -10.18
C MET A 959 27.19 -33.98 -10.83
N PRO A 960 28.39 -34.11 -10.22
CA PRO A 960 29.61 -33.55 -10.77
C PRO A 960 29.91 -34.10 -12.17
N GLY A 961 30.21 -33.21 -13.12
CA GLY A 961 30.54 -33.55 -14.51
C GLY A 961 29.35 -33.83 -15.44
N VAL A 962 28.11 -33.79 -14.95
CA VAL A 962 26.90 -34.07 -15.75
C VAL A 962 26.27 -32.78 -16.29
N ASP A 963 25.88 -32.77 -17.57
CA ASP A 963 25.07 -31.68 -18.15
C ASP A 963 23.62 -31.79 -17.72
N VAL A 964 23.14 -30.83 -16.93
CA VAL A 964 21.76 -30.72 -16.48
C VAL A 964 21.03 -29.66 -17.31
N PRO A 965 19.96 -30.00 -18.06
CA PRO A 965 19.22 -29.03 -18.85
C PRO A 965 18.63 -27.89 -18.01
N ALA A 966 18.69 -26.67 -18.52
CA ALA A 966 18.11 -25.53 -17.82
C ALA A 966 16.60 -25.69 -17.60
N VAL A 967 15.88 -26.36 -18.52
CA VAL A 967 14.46 -26.71 -18.35
C VAL A 967 14.19 -27.62 -17.15
N ARG A 968 15.14 -28.49 -16.79
CA ARG A 968 15.03 -29.40 -15.64
C ARG A 968 15.32 -28.69 -14.31
N LEU A 969 16.21 -27.71 -14.32
CA LEU A 969 16.47 -26.85 -13.16
C LEU A 969 15.34 -25.82 -12.94
N LEU A 970 14.66 -25.41 -14.02
CA LEU A 970 13.52 -24.52 -13.92
C LEU A 970 12.28 -25.21 -13.32
N ASP A 971 12.05 -26.46 -13.69
CA ASP A 971 10.87 -27.26 -13.31
C ASP A 971 11.27 -28.72 -12.97
N PRO A 972 11.76 -28.97 -11.74
CA PRO A 972 12.30 -30.29 -11.34
C PRO A 972 11.24 -31.39 -11.25
N GLU A 973 9.95 -31.02 -11.14
CA GLU A 973 8.83 -31.95 -10.90
C GLU A 973 8.23 -32.52 -12.19
N GLY A 974 8.55 -31.94 -13.36
CA GLY A 974 7.95 -32.32 -14.65
C GLY A 974 8.30 -33.71 -15.21
N GLY A 975 9.21 -34.48 -14.60
CA GLY A 975 9.60 -35.81 -15.08
C GLY A 975 10.36 -35.83 -16.44
N GLU A 976 10.99 -36.97 -16.79
CA GLU A 976 11.88 -37.06 -17.96
C GLU A 976 11.17 -36.84 -19.32
N VAL A 977 9.88 -37.16 -19.40
CA VAL A 977 9.08 -37.08 -20.63
C VAL A 977 8.77 -35.62 -21.02
N VAL A 978 8.45 -34.76 -20.04
CA VAL A 978 8.19 -33.33 -20.27
C VAL A 978 9.48 -32.58 -20.60
N VAL A 979 10.59 -32.97 -19.96
CA VAL A 979 11.93 -32.43 -20.28
C VAL A 979 12.37 -32.83 -21.71
N ALA A 980 12.01 -34.03 -22.19
CA ALA A 980 12.28 -34.46 -23.56
C ALA A 980 11.39 -33.74 -24.60
N ALA A 981 10.10 -33.54 -24.31
CA ALA A 981 9.18 -32.80 -25.18
C ALA A 981 9.61 -31.33 -25.36
N ARG A 982 10.12 -30.70 -24.29
CA ARG A 982 10.65 -29.33 -24.30
C ARG A 982 12.06 -29.18 -24.91
N ARG A 983 12.72 -30.30 -25.25
CA ARG A 983 14.06 -30.34 -25.89
C ARG A 983 14.00 -30.47 -27.42
N MET A 984 12.95 -31.08 -27.98
CA MET A 984 12.85 -31.31 -29.42
C MET A 984 12.20 -30.12 -30.11
N GLY A 985 13.04 -29.26 -30.70
CA GLY A 985 12.58 -28.19 -31.57
C GLY A 985 12.04 -28.74 -32.90
N GLY A 986 10.81 -28.33 -33.24
CA GLY A 986 10.27 -28.33 -34.60
C GLY A 986 9.41 -29.53 -34.99
N ASP A 987 8.12 -29.53 -34.64
CA ASP A 987 6.99 -29.26 -35.59
C ASP A 987 5.62 -29.30 -34.88
N LEU A 988 4.57 -28.89 -35.62
CA LEU A 988 3.22 -28.46 -35.24
C LEU A 988 2.52 -29.20 -34.08
N VAL A 989 1.93 -28.43 -33.16
CA VAL A 989 1.41 -28.86 -31.84
C VAL A 989 0.20 -29.81 -31.86
N LEU A 990 -0.59 -29.95 -32.93
CA LEU A 990 -1.63 -30.98 -33.03
C LEU A 990 -1.91 -31.28 -34.51
N ASP A 991 -1.90 -32.56 -34.90
CA ASP A 991 -2.34 -32.99 -36.22
C ASP A 991 -3.88 -32.93 -36.37
N ASP A 992 -4.37 -32.99 -37.62
CA ASP A 992 -5.81 -32.92 -37.89
C ASP A 992 -6.58 -34.13 -37.35
N GLU A 993 -5.90 -35.25 -37.08
CA GLU A 993 -6.47 -36.45 -36.49
C GLU A 993 -6.76 -36.28 -34.98
N ALA A 994 -5.85 -35.65 -34.24
CA ALA A 994 -6.02 -35.31 -32.84
C ALA A 994 -7.18 -34.31 -32.65
N ARG A 995 -7.26 -33.27 -33.50
CA ARG A 995 -8.38 -32.31 -33.47
C ARG A 995 -9.73 -32.99 -33.72
N ALA A 996 -9.79 -33.94 -34.65
CA ALA A 996 -11.01 -34.70 -34.91
C ALA A 996 -11.40 -35.60 -33.73
N ARG A 997 -10.42 -36.14 -32.98
CA ARG A 997 -10.65 -36.95 -31.78
C ARG A 997 -11.17 -36.12 -30.61
N TYR A 998 -10.61 -34.93 -30.36
CA TYR A 998 -11.12 -34.00 -29.34
C TYR A 998 -12.56 -33.55 -29.63
N ARG A 999 -12.88 -33.17 -30.87
CA ARG A 999 -14.27 -32.78 -31.23
C ARG A 999 -15.27 -33.91 -31.00
N ARG A 1000 -14.91 -35.15 -31.32
CA ARG A 1000 -15.78 -36.32 -31.06
C ARG A 1000 -16.00 -36.56 -29.57
N ARG A 1001 -14.98 -36.39 -28.73
CA ARG A 1001 -15.11 -36.56 -27.28
C ARG A 1001 -15.97 -35.46 -26.65
N LEU A 1002 -15.80 -34.22 -27.10
CA LEU A 1002 -16.62 -33.09 -26.63
C LEU A 1002 -18.11 -33.31 -26.94
N ALA A 1003 -18.44 -33.76 -28.16
CA ALA A 1003 -19.83 -34.07 -28.52
C ALA A 1003 -20.42 -35.23 -27.68
N LEU A 1004 -19.62 -36.24 -27.37
CA LEU A 1004 -20.03 -37.33 -26.47
C LEU A 1004 -20.26 -36.84 -25.04
N LEU A 1005 -19.41 -35.94 -24.54
CA LEU A 1005 -19.58 -35.36 -23.20
C LEU A 1005 -20.82 -34.48 -23.12
N ASP A 1006 -21.11 -33.68 -24.16
CA ASP A 1006 -22.36 -32.90 -24.24
C ASP A 1006 -23.59 -33.83 -24.11
N GLU A 1007 -23.63 -34.95 -24.85
CA GLU A 1007 -24.72 -35.93 -24.76
C GLU A 1007 -24.79 -36.64 -23.39
N GLU A 1008 -23.65 -36.91 -22.75
CA GLU A 1008 -23.61 -37.54 -21.42
C GLU A 1008 -24.00 -36.58 -20.29
N ILE A 1009 -23.70 -35.28 -20.42
CA ILE A 1009 -24.16 -34.22 -19.52
C ILE A 1009 -25.68 -34.07 -19.60
N ASP A 1010 -26.23 -33.95 -20.80
CA ASP A 1010 -27.68 -33.82 -21.00
C ASP A 1010 -28.43 -35.04 -20.44
N ARG A 1011 -27.90 -36.25 -20.69
CA ARG A 1011 -28.49 -37.50 -20.16
C ARG A 1011 -28.38 -37.61 -18.64
N ALA A 1012 -27.29 -37.14 -18.04
CA ALA A 1012 -27.14 -37.11 -16.58
C ALA A 1012 -28.11 -36.10 -15.94
N ALA A 1013 -28.32 -34.95 -16.59
CA ALA A 1013 -29.28 -33.93 -16.16
C ALA A 1013 -30.74 -34.43 -16.25
N GLU A 1014 -31.11 -35.13 -17.33
CA GLU A 1014 -32.45 -35.72 -17.48
C GLU A 1014 -32.76 -36.81 -16.42
N LEU A 1015 -31.73 -37.49 -15.93
CA LEU A 1015 -31.84 -38.51 -14.88
C LEU A 1015 -31.69 -37.94 -13.45
N GLY A 1016 -31.45 -36.64 -13.30
CA GLY A 1016 -31.27 -35.97 -12.01
C GLY A 1016 -29.97 -36.34 -11.27
N ASP A 1017 -28.93 -36.77 -11.98
CA ASP A 1017 -27.62 -37.11 -11.41
C ASP A 1017 -26.65 -35.92 -11.53
N ASP A 1018 -26.91 -34.88 -10.72
CA ASP A 1018 -26.19 -33.61 -10.74
C ASP A 1018 -24.68 -33.78 -10.52
N ARG A 1019 -24.28 -34.81 -9.77
CA ARG A 1019 -22.86 -35.07 -9.48
C ARG A 1019 -22.12 -35.51 -10.74
N ARG A 1020 -22.71 -36.38 -11.55
CA ARG A 1020 -22.09 -36.83 -12.82
C ARG A 1020 -22.14 -35.76 -13.89
N ALA A 1021 -23.19 -34.94 -13.92
CA ALA A 1021 -23.25 -33.77 -14.82
C ALA A 1021 -22.07 -32.81 -14.55
N VAL A 1022 -21.80 -32.49 -13.28
CA VAL A 1022 -20.66 -31.63 -12.89
C VAL A 1022 -19.30 -32.29 -13.20
N GLU A 1023 -19.17 -33.61 -13.02
CA GLU A 1023 -17.95 -34.34 -13.38
C GLU A 1023 -17.67 -34.31 -14.90
N TYR A 1024 -18.68 -34.55 -15.74
CA TYR A 1024 -18.54 -34.49 -17.19
C TYR A 1024 -18.31 -33.07 -17.71
N ASP A 1025 -18.92 -32.06 -17.09
CA ASP A 1025 -18.72 -30.66 -17.49
C ASP A 1025 -17.30 -30.17 -17.14
N ARG A 1026 -16.73 -30.63 -16.02
CA ARG A 1026 -15.30 -30.40 -15.70
C ARG A 1026 -14.36 -31.05 -16.71
N GLU A 1027 -14.63 -32.30 -17.12
CA GLU A 1027 -13.82 -32.97 -18.16
C GLU A 1027 -13.92 -32.21 -19.49
N ARG A 1028 -15.11 -31.72 -19.83
CA ARG A 1028 -15.37 -30.94 -21.03
C ARG A 1028 -14.62 -29.60 -21.02
N GLU A 1029 -14.66 -28.86 -19.91
CA GLU A 1029 -13.91 -27.61 -19.76
C GLU A 1029 -12.40 -27.84 -19.85
N ALA A 1030 -11.88 -28.92 -19.27
CA ALA A 1030 -10.47 -29.27 -19.36
C ALA A 1030 -10.05 -29.54 -20.82
N LEU A 1031 -10.82 -30.32 -21.59
CA LEU A 1031 -10.54 -30.57 -23.01
C LEU A 1031 -10.67 -29.31 -23.87
N LEU A 1032 -11.62 -28.41 -23.56
CA LEU A 1032 -11.75 -27.12 -24.24
C LEU A 1032 -10.56 -26.19 -23.93
N ASN A 1033 -10.08 -26.18 -22.69
CA ASN A 1033 -8.92 -25.40 -22.29
C ASN A 1033 -7.63 -25.94 -22.93
N GLU A 1034 -7.49 -27.26 -23.07
CA GLU A 1034 -6.39 -27.89 -23.81
C GLU A 1034 -6.42 -27.55 -25.30
N LEU A 1035 -7.61 -27.57 -25.92
CA LEU A 1035 -7.82 -27.14 -27.32
C LEU A 1035 -7.51 -25.64 -27.53
N ARG A 1036 -7.88 -24.78 -26.56
CA ARG A 1036 -7.59 -23.34 -26.57
C ARG A 1036 -6.11 -23.05 -26.34
N ALA A 1037 -5.44 -23.83 -25.51
CA ALA A 1037 -3.99 -23.75 -25.32
C ALA A 1037 -3.24 -24.19 -26.59
N ALA A 1038 -3.79 -25.17 -27.32
CA ALA A 1038 -3.19 -25.68 -28.55
C ALA A 1038 -3.56 -24.92 -29.84
N THR A 1039 -4.63 -24.09 -29.84
CA THR A 1039 -5.07 -23.32 -31.01
C THR A 1039 -5.23 -21.84 -30.70
N GLY A 1040 -4.44 -20.98 -31.35
CA GLY A 1040 -4.61 -19.52 -31.27
C GLY A 1040 -5.84 -19.03 -32.04
N LEU A 1041 -6.29 -17.81 -31.73
CA LEU A 1041 -7.39 -17.09 -32.39
C LEU A 1041 -7.28 -17.21 -33.92
N GLY A 1042 -8.25 -17.92 -34.53
CA GLY A 1042 -8.34 -18.12 -35.99
C GLY A 1042 -7.78 -19.45 -36.52
N GLY A 1043 -7.41 -20.41 -35.67
CA GLY A 1043 -7.11 -21.79 -36.10
C GLY A 1043 -5.72 -22.02 -36.71
N ARG A 1044 -4.77 -21.09 -36.55
CA ARG A 1044 -3.35 -21.29 -36.92
C ARG A 1044 -2.49 -21.52 -35.68
N GLY A 1045 -1.59 -22.51 -35.77
CA GLY A 1045 -0.74 -22.96 -34.64
C GLY A 1045 0.42 -22.01 -34.30
N ARG A 1046 0.74 -21.87 -33.01
CA ARG A 1046 1.92 -21.16 -32.46
C ARG A 1046 3.17 -22.08 -32.51
N ARG A 1047 4.37 -21.50 -32.66
CA ARG A 1047 5.67 -22.23 -32.64
C ARG A 1047 6.37 -22.10 -31.27
N LEU A 1048 6.83 -23.23 -30.71
CA LEU A 1048 7.44 -23.42 -29.38
C LEU A 1048 8.98 -23.21 -29.37
N GLY A 1049 9.46 -22.05 -29.78
CA GLY A 1049 10.90 -21.70 -29.67
C GLY A 1049 11.30 -21.12 -28.30
N ASP A 1050 10.34 -20.58 -27.53
CA ASP A 1050 10.63 -19.70 -26.39
C ASP A 1050 10.94 -20.39 -25.06
N GLU A 1051 10.50 -21.63 -24.84
CA GLU A 1051 10.50 -22.21 -23.48
C GLU A 1051 11.89 -22.67 -23.02
N ALA A 1052 12.67 -23.31 -23.91
CA ALA A 1052 14.06 -23.70 -23.62
C ALA A 1052 14.97 -22.48 -23.45
N GLU A 1053 14.73 -21.42 -24.21
CA GLU A 1053 15.48 -20.17 -24.13
C GLU A 1053 15.12 -19.36 -22.87
N ARG A 1054 13.84 -19.35 -22.48
CA ARG A 1054 13.38 -18.77 -21.20
C ARG A 1054 13.98 -19.50 -20.00
N ALA A 1055 14.00 -20.83 -20.04
CA ALA A 1055 14.62 -21.63 -18.99
C ALA A 1055 16.12 -21.39 -18.86
N ARG A 1056 16.83 -21.32 -20.00
CA ARG A 1056 18.26 -20.95 -20.04
C ARG A 1056 18.51 -19.61 -19.35
N LYS A 1057 17.76 -18.56 -19.73
CA LYS A 1057 17.91 -17.21 -19.16
C LYS A 1057 17.60 -17.18 -17.67
N ALA A 1058 16.46 -17.76 -17.25
CA ALA A 1058 16.02 -17.75 -15.86
C ALA A 1058 16.98 -18.49 -14.91
N VAL A 1059 17.43 -19.68 -15.28
CA VAL A 1059 18.37 -20.47 -14.47
C VAL A 1059 19.75 -19.81 -14.41
N THR A 1060 20.23 -19.26 -15.53
CA THR A 1060 21.51 -18.54 -15.58
C THR A 1060 21.49 -17.30 -14.69
N ALA A 1061 20.42 -16.49 -14.75
CA ALA A 1061 20.28 -15.30 -13.92
C ALA A 1061 20.27 -15.65 -12.42
N ARG A 1062 19.52 -16.69 -12.06
CA ARG A 1062 19.34 -17.14 -10.67
C ARG A 1062 20.63 -17.70 -10.05
N ILE A 1063 21.38 -18.53 -10.78
CA ILE A 1063 22.69 -19.05 -10.32
C ILE A 1063 23.68 -17.89 -10.15
N ARG A 1064 23.72 -16.94 -11.10
CA ARG A 1064 24.63 -15.78 -11.01
C ARG A 1064 24.29 -14.84 -9.85
N ASP A 1065 23.00 -14.55 -9.63
CA ASP A 1065 22.56 -13.74 -8.50
C ASP A 1065 22.91 -14.39 -7.17
N THR A 1066 22.72 -15.71 -7.07
CA THR A 1066 23.10 -16.49 -5.89
C THR A 1066 24.61 -16.40 -5.64
N LEU A 1067 25.45 -16.60 -6.66
CA LEU A 1067 26.91 -16.48 -6.53
C LEU A 1067 27.37 -15.04 -6.21
N ARG A 1068 26.65 -14.00 -6.66
CA ARG A 1068 26.91 -12.60 -6.30
C ARG A 1068 26.65 -12.37 -4.81
N LYS A 1069 25.49 -12.81 -4.31
CA LYS A 1069 25.09 -12.72 -2.88
C LYS A 1069 26.00 -13.55 -1.97
N LEU A 1070 26.50 -14.68 -2.45
CA LEU A 1070 27.46 -15.54 -1.73
C LEU A 1070 28.86 -14.93 -1.62
N GLY A 1071 29.24 -14.01 -2.52
CA GLY A 1071 30.59 -13.43 -2.58
C GLY A 1071 31.07 -12.76 -1.29
N PRO A 1072 30.30 -11.83 -0.68
CA PRO A 1072 30.67 -11.21 0.59
C PRO A 1072 30.61 -12.17 1.78
N LEU A 1073 29.73 -13.17 1.73
CA LEU A 1073 29.45 -14.07 2.85
C LEU A 1073 30.48 -15.22 2.93
N HIS A 1074 30.78 -15.84 1.79
CA HIS A 1074 31.73 -16.94 1.67
C HIS A 1074 32.55 -16.81 0.36
N PRO A 1075 33.56 -15.92 0.32
CA PRO A 1075 34.28 -15.56 -0.90
C PRO A 1075 34.99 -16.75 -1.56
N GLU A 1076 35.58 -17.66 -0.79
CA GLU A 1076 36.29 -18.85 -1.29
C GLU A 1076 35.35 -19.83 -2.01
N LEU A 1077 34.19 -20.13 -1.42
CA LEU A 1077 33.15 -20.96 -2.03
C LEU A 1077 32.59 -20.31 -3.29
N ALA A 1078 32.32 -19.00 -3.24
CA ALA A 1078 31.82 -18.25 -4.39
C ALA A 1078 32.84 -18.24 -5.55
N ALA A 1079 34.13 -18.07 -5.25
CA ALA A 1079 35.21 -18.12 -6.24
C ALA A 1079 35.32 -19.51 -6.88
N HIS A 1080 35.27 -20.55 -6.06
CA HIS A 1080 35.27 -21.95 -6.52
C HIS A 1080 34.09 -22.24 -7.45
N LEU A 1081 32.87 -21.96 -7.02
CA LEU A 1081 31.67 -22.23 -7.81
C LEU A 1081 31.62 -21.39 -9.10
N ARG A 1082 32.15 -20.17 -9.11
CA ARG A 1082 32.28 -19.37 -10.35
C ARG A 1082 33.26 -19.98 -11.34
N ALA A 1083 34.34 -20.61 -10.86
CA ALA A 1083 35.31 -21.28 -11.72
C ALA A 1083 34.81 -22.64 -12.21
N ALA A 1084 34.01 -23.33 -11.40
CA ALA A 1084 33.60 -24.72 -11.64
C ALA A 1084 32.19 -24.87 -12.23
N VAL A 1085 31.30 -23.87 -12.18
CA VAL A 1085 29.94 -23.96 -12.72
C VAL A 1085 29.82 -23.24 -14.08
N SER A 1086 29.51 -23.99 -15.13
CA SER A 1086 29.14 -23.45 -16.45
C SER A 1086 27.63 -23.37 -16.61
N THR A 1087 27.11 -22.26 -17.13
CA THR A 1087 25.68 -22.01 -17.36
C THR A 1087 25.38 -21.81 -18.85
N GLY A 1088 24.32 -22.45 -19.35
CA GLY A 1088 23.94 -22.48 -20.77
C GLY A 1088 22.58 -23.16 -20.95
N SER A 1089 22.26 -23.64 -22.16
CA SER A 1089 21.06 -24.48 -22.37
C SER A 1089 21.09 -25.76 -21.51
N SER A 1090 22.29 -26.19 -21.12
CA SER A 1090 22.54 -27.06 -19.98
C SER A 1090 23.55 -26.41 -19.04
N CYS A 1091 23.43 -26.70 -17.75
CA CYS A 1091 24.30 -26.27 -16.67
C CYS A 1091 25.11 -27.46 -16.15
N ARG A 1092 26.36 -27.24 -15.77
CA ARG A 1092 27.27 -28.29 -15.30
C ARG A 1092 28.17 -27.76 -14.20
N TYR A 1093 28.46 -28.59 -13.21
CA TYR A 1093 29.52 -28.37 -12.23
C TYR A 1093 30.71 -29.28 -12.52
N GLN A 1094 31.89 -28.70 -12.77
CA GLN A 1094 33.13 -29.40 -13.11
C GLN A 1094 34.32 -28.72 -12.41
N PRO A 1095 34.73 -29.20 -11.22
CA PRO A 1095 35.85 -28.64 -10.49
C PRO A 1095 37.20 -29.08 -11.10
N GLY A 1096 38.25 -28.27 -10.91
CA GLY A 1096 39.60 -28.56 -11.42
C GLY A 1096 40.36 -29.68 -10.70
N HIS A 1097 39.87 -30.12 -9.54
CA HIS A 1097 40.35 -31.26 -8.75
C HIS A 1097 39.15 -31.93 -8.05
N GLU A 1098 39.30 -33.17 -7.60
CA GLU A 1098 38.21 -33.91 -6.95
C GLU A 1098 37.86 -33.28 -5.59
N ILE A 1099 36.60 -32.90 -5.41
CA ILE A 1099 36.09 -32.29 -4.18
C ILE A 1099 34.92 -33.14 -3.70
N ARG A 1100 35.04 -33.67 -2.47
CA ARG A 1100 33.94 -34.38 -1.81
C ARG A 1100 33.05 -33.38 -1.08
N TRP A 1101 31.77 -33.42 -1.42
CA TRP A 1101 30.71 -32.62 -0.79
C TRP A 1101 29.84 -33.51 0.10
N SER A 1102 29.51 -33.00 1.28
CA SER A 1102 28.37 -33.44 2.10
C SER A 1102 27.17 -32.60 1.69
N LEU A 1103 26.27 -33.18 0.91
CA LEU A 1103 25.08 -32.53 0.36
C LEU A 1103 23.85 -32.77 1.23
#